data_AF-A0A7S3QHM2-F1
#
_entry.id   AF-A0A7S3QHM2-F1
#
_cell.length_a   1.000
_cell.length_b   1.000
_cell.length_c   1.000
_cell.angle_alpha   90.00
_cell.angle_beta   90.00
_cell.angle_gamma   90.00
#
_symmetry.space_group_name_H-M   'P 1'
#
loop_
_entity.id
_entity.type
_entity.pdbx_description
1 polymer ?
#
loop_
_entity_poly.entity_id
_entity_poly.type
_entity_poly.pdbx_seq_one_letter_code
_entity_poly.pdbx_strand_id
1 'polypeptide(L)'
;MLFCNRNLFLLYTLAVASFEPIEATISRRVQTKSEGCVAQAVAWLPEDPRNAPENFKHLTFECELDPIDAKGEIGRMLELDLTAKQEEEFKSLMANGVFIPNSSILTFNSNSDVFGTSGDVEVFEDIIRIPPGVTISSFLRKGTRPDNRQRNRRLGDQFGDSPTLVIKTIDTSGRTVPQTIQELSNNVFGPESEDAINARNQFFACSAGKFDLSPGNFGHEDNPDHTPGVIEVNIDISLVGSSQSTIRSAIARAANAKLGLSLPGQYEFTLYTTENCYGSGCGWAAYAYYNNHLSMYVQSYASYPAVVLHELGHNFGLAHSGENVTYDDHSCLMGNPLFGPDLAKMCYNAAKSWQIGWYDDAKVDYKPTVIGNESWTGQLVGVAQYLHADRDGRPVTLRIDTGSTKDYFINFNRKIGMTSQNREFSDRVNVYEQDGNGESYGNPSKVLQSLNGGDEWTKADFGNSGKTLSIKVNEIVLGDESIIGYADVTICLGTCNFGSPSISPSPTDAPSGSSSLRPTLISSSPTGNPTSSFSPTTEEDYKDYQFEVGSSNGQTSKTVELPFDNMLGFPQPINRREFSSSTQFTAEVEGKSLTITKTSNSGSWSQNFIARLVKVADSSSWKKFRVGPSENVGSNSNPFFVDLPEEDMRVIPYPCNSMLAWWGDTFDVEVAGKRLKVTRTDKDGTWGMNLHFYIAPGRESPASSPTESPSTSSPTVSPSSSPTSSPTVLPSSSPVEACSEQPSTSFFFEWKGRELTKKCLWLGTKASIEQKNVACALQINSVNDLPVASVVCPETCDTCPKGPSSQPSPSPTNSFAPSVLGDCSQNGSSRYLHFVNSNNGNKSWKACNDLSAMKQRKIKSICARDYNDGNEAKYLCRVACGTCPSECELRVMELEELNADLQERIDDLEKEM
;
A
#
# COMPACT_ATOMS: atom_id res chain seq x y z
N MET A 1 7.27 60.41 69.48
CA MET A 1 6.90 61.48 68.52
C MET A 1 7.07 60.87 67.13
N LEU A 2 6.01 60.41 66.48
CA LEU A 2 5.02 61.20 65.73
C LEU A 2 5.65 62.04 64.59
N PHE A 3 5.24 61.68 63.37
CA PHE A 3 5.12 62.48 62.14
C PHE A 3 6.40 63.05 61.49
N CYS A 4 6.68 62.62 60.25
CA CYS A 4 6.24 63.34 59.05
C CYS A 4 6.55 62.55 57.76
N ASN A 5 5.53 62.09 57.03
CA ASN A 5 5.16 62.63 55.71
C ASN A 5 4.11 61.74 55.01
N ARG A 6 2.87 62.20 55.07
CA ARG A 6 1.79 61.91 54.11
C ARG A 6 2.12 62.69 52.83
N ASN A 7 2.22 62.03 51.68
CA ASN A 7 1.73 62.56 50.39
C ASN A 7 1.97 61.64 49.17
N LEU A 8 1.92 60.31 49.35
CA LEU A 8 1.95 59.37 48.22
C LEU A 8 0.91 58.25 48.35
N PHE A 9 -0.23 58.54 49.00
CA PHE A 9 -1.24 57.54 49.39
C PHE A 9 -2.59 57.69 48.68
N LEU A 10 -2.68 58.51 47.61
CA LEU A 10 -3.98 58.77 46.94
C LEU A 10 -4.04 58.48 45.43
N LEU A 11 -2.98 57.91 44.84
CA LEU A 11 -2.99 57.52 43.41
C LEU A 11 -2.85 56.00 43.18
N TYR A 12 -2.86 55.19 44.24
CA TYR A 12 -2.66 53.72 44.14
C TYR A 12 -3.87 52.87 44.57
N THR A 13 -5.03 53.48 44.82
CA THR A 13 -6.24 52.79 45.32
C THR A 13 -7.39 52.70 44.32
N LEU A 14 -7.08 52.60 43.01
CA LEU A 14 -8.08 52.38 41.95
C LEU A 14 -7.67 51.35 40.87
N ALA A 15 -6.70 50.47 41.15
CA ALA A 15 -6.30 49.38 40.24
C ALA A 15 -6.28 48.00 40.94
N VAL A 16 -7.29 47.73 41.77
CA VAL A 16 -7.57 46.39 42.31
C VAL A 16 -8.94 45.95 41.81
N ALA A 17 -9.00 45.57 40.53
CA ALA A 17 -10.05 44.75 39.94
C ALA A 17 -9.50 44.15 38.65
N SER A 18 -9.79 42.87 38.43
CA SER A 18 -9.42 42.02 37.28
C SER A 18 -7.95 41.61 37.15
N PHE A 19 -7.48 40.77 38.07
CA PHE A 19 -6.66 39.62 37.70
C PHE A 19 -7.26 38.40 38.41
N GLU A 20 -8.02 37.60 37.68
CA GLU A 20 -8.32 36.23 38.09
C GLU A 20 -6.97 35.47 38.12
N PRO A 21 -6.65 34.77 39.21
CA PRO A 21 -5.47 33.90 39.22
C PRO A 21 -5.76 32.69 38.33
N ILE A 22 -4.94 32.50 37.30
CA ILE A 22 -4.82 31.22 36.60
C ILE A 22 -4.46 30.19 37.68
N GLU A 23 -5.33 29.21 37.92
CA GLU A 23 -5.09 28.11 38.83
C GLU A 23 -3.83 27.35 38.39
N ALA A 24 -2.73 27.56 39.09
CA ALA A 24 -1.62 26.63 39.08
C ALA A 24 -2.04 25.40 39.87
N THR A 25 -2.48 24.35 39.17
CA THR A 25 -2.77 23.04 39.77
C THR A 25 -1.54 22.59 40.56
N ILE A 26 -1.64 22.53 41.89
CA ILE A 26 -0.58 22.01 42.76
C ILE A 26 -0.51 20.50 42.51
N SER A 27 0.37 20.07 41.60
CA SER A 27 0.61 18.66 41.36
C SER A 27 1.23 18.05 42.62
N ARG A 28 0.57 17.05 43.20
CA ARG A 28 1.00 16.42 44.46
C ARG A 28 2.10 15.40 44.15
N ARG A 29 3.25 15.50 44.83
CA ARG A 29 4.33 14.51 44.74
C ARG A 29 3.82 13.14 45.23
N VAL A 30 4.09 12.11 44.43
CA VAL A 30 3.70 10.71 44.69
C VAL A 30 4.94 9.93 45.13
N GLN A 31 4.78 9.07 46.13
CA GLN A 31 5.85 8.16 46.55
C GLN A 31 5.82 6.90 45.69
N THR A 32 6.94 6.61 45.02
CA THR A 32 7.13 5.40 44.21
C THR A 32 7.63 4.25 45.06
N LYS A 33 7.22 3.03 44.70
CA LYS A 33 7.61 1.75 45.30
C LYS A 33 8.43 0.92 44.32
N SER A 34 8.28 1.12 43.01
CA SER A 34 9.09 0.46 41.99
C SER A 34 10.44 1.17 41.80
N GLU A 35 11.36 0.52 41.08
CA GLU A 35 12.70 1.06 40.80
C GLU A 35 12.71 2.11 39.67
N GLY A 36 11.61 2.26 38.91
CA GLY A 36 11.56 3.11 37.73
C GLY A 36 10.30 2.92 36.90
N CYS A 37 10.32 3.46 35.68
CA CYS A 37 9.24 3.35 34.72
C CYS A 37 9.80 2.97 33.33
N VAL A 38 8.97 2.39 32.47
CA VAL A 38 9.39 2.03 31.10
C VAL A 38 9.33 3.30 30.26
N ALA A 39 10.47 3.76 29.76
CA ALA A 39 10.55 4.96 28.96
C ALA A 39 9.98 4.72 27.55
N GLN A 40 9.18 5.66 27.10
CA GLN A 40 8.45 5.62 25.84
C GLN A 40 8.78 6.87 25.01
N ALA A 41 8.70 6.74 23.70
CA ALA A 41 8.74 7.85 22.76
C ALA A 41 7.40 7.92 22.02
N VAL A 42 6.89 9.12 21.79
CA VAL A 42 5.57 9.37 21.19
C VAL A 42 5.73 10.29 19.99
N ALA A 43 5.33 9.83 18.80
CA ALA A 43 5.26 10.64 17.59
C ALA A 43 3.88 11.27 17.47
N TRP A 44 3.83 12.57 17.14
CA TRP A 44 2.59 13.34 17.05
C TRP A 44 2.38 13.90 15.65
N LEU A 45 1.25 13.57 15.03
CA LEU A 45 0.83 14.09 13.74
C LEU A 45 -0.05 15.34 13.91
N PRO A 46 0.35 16.54 13.44
CA PRO A 46 -0.47 17.75 13.55
C PRO A 46 -1.76 17.65 12.71
N GLU A 47 -2.83 18.36 13.10
CA GLU A 47 -4.09 18.40 12.33
C GLU A 47 -3.91 19.01 10.93
N ASP A 48 -3.08 20.06 10.83
CA ASP A 48 -2.67 20.65 9.56
C ASP A 48 -1.14 20.73 9.51
N PRO A 49 -0.47 19.76 8.86
CA PRO A 49 0.98 19.78 8.75
C PRO A 49 1.55 21.01 8.04
N ARG A 50 0.78 21.68 7.16
CA ARG A 50 1.25 22.89 6.44
C ARG A 50 1.22 24.14 7.32
N ASN A 51 0.41 24.12 8.36
CA ASN A 51 0.22 25.23 9.30
C ASN A 51 0.56 24.81 10.73
N ALA A 52 1.37 23.76 10.90
CA ALA A 52 1.83 23.32 12.20
C ALA A 52 2.65 24.45 12.84
N PRO A 53 2.37 24.82 14.11
CA PRO A 53 3.17 25.83 14.81
C PRO A 53 4.66 25.47 14.83
N GLU A 54 5.56 26.45 14.72
CA GLU A 54 7.01 26.20 14.78
C GLU A 54 7.47 25.50 16.07
N ASN A 55 6.70 25.67 17.17
CA ASN A 55 6.95 25.05 18.46
C ASN A 55 6.22 23.71 18.66
N PHE A 56 5.58 23.16 17.63
CA PHE A 56 4.90 21.87 17.71
C PHE A 56 5.93 20.75 17.91
N LYS A 57 5.79 20.00 19.01
CA LYS A 57 6.67 18.88 19.33
C LYS A 57 6.17 17.61 18.66
N HIS A 58 6.70 17.30 17.49
CA HIS A 58 6.38 16.07 16.76
C HIS A 58 6.91 14.79 17.45
N LEU A 59 7.77 14.92 18.46
CA LEU A 59 8.30 13.81 19.25
C LEU A 59 8.38 14.25 20.72
N THR A 60 7.72 13.50 21.61
CA THR A 60 7.82 13.70 23.06
C THR A 60 8.17 12.39 23.75
N PHE A 61 8.46 12.47 25.05
CA PHE A 61 8.84 11.33 25.87
C PHE A 61 7.89 11.18 27.04
N GLU A 62 7.48 9.95 27.28
CA GLU A 62 6.60 9.57 28.37
C GLU A 62 7.19 8.37 29.12
N CYS A 63 6.59 8.00 30.24
CA CYS A 63 6.99 6.83 31.00
C CYS A 63 5.79 6.02 31.47
N GLU A 64 5.81 4.72 31.20
CA GLU A 64 4.84 3.77 31.72
C GLU A 64 5.18 3.41 33.16
N LEU A 65 4.32 3.77 34.09
CA LEU A 65 4.50 3.42 35.50
C LEU A 65 4.26 1.92 35.72
N ASP A 66 5.02 1.34 36.64
CA ASP A 66 4.72 0.01 37.19
C ASP A 66 3.30 0.03 37.81
N PRO A 67 2.49 -1.03 37.62
CA PRO A 67 1.15 -1.10 38.19
C PRO A 67 1.08 -0.81 39.70
N ILE A 68 2.12 -1.14 40.46
CA ILE A 68 2.20 -0.88 41.90
C ILE A 68 2.22 0.64 42.19
N ASP A 69 2.87 1.42 41.33
CA ASP A 69 2.97 2.88 41.44
C ASP A 69 1.81 3.59 40.76
N ALA A 70 1.23 2.95 39.75
CA ALA A 70 0.03 3.39 39.05
C ALA A 70 -1.28 3.10 39.81
N LYS A 71 -1.23 2.77 41.12
CA LYS A 71 -2.41 2.43 41.94
C LYS A 71 -3.24 1.26 41.38
N GLY A 72 -2.59 0.31 40.72
CA GLY A 72 -3.21 -0.86 40.07
C GLY A 72 -3.61 -0.64 38.62
N GLU A 73 -3.40 0.56 38.06
CA GLU A 73 -3.66 0.85 36.65
C GLU A 73 -2.55 0.29 35.76
N ILE A 74 -2.90 -0.51 34.76
CA ILE A 74 -1.96 -1.07 33.78
C ILE A 74 -1.86 -0.09 32.61
N GLY A 75 -0.64 0.15 32.11
CA GLY A 75 -0.41 1.03 30.96
C GLY A 75 -0.54 2.51 31.26
N ARG A 76 -0.42 2.93 32.53
CA ARG A 76 -0.49 4.35 32.92
C ARG A 76 0.78 5.08 32.45
N MET A 77 0.65 5.85 31.37
CA MET A 77 1.72 6.65 30.80
C MET A 77 1.69 8.07 31.35
N LEU A 78 2.80 8.55 31.94
CA LEU A 78 2.97 9.93 32.39
C LEU A 78 3.96 10.69 31.50
N GLU A 79 3.68 11.96 31.26
CA GLU A 79 4.60 12.84 30.52
C GLU A 79 5.92 13.05 31.29
N LEU A 80 7.04 13.15 30.56
CA LEU A 80 8.31 13.58 31.15
C LEU A 80 8.48 15.11 31.02
N ASP A 81 8.56 15.80 32.15
CA ASP A 81 8.97 17.21 32.22
C ASP A 81 10.49 17.30 32.04
N LEU A 82 10.91 17.62 30.81
CA LEU A 82 12.31 17.64 30.37
C LEU A 82 12.74 19.05 29.96
N THR A 83 14.00 19.38 30.25
CA THR A 83 14.65 20.54 29.60
C THR A 83 14.94 20.25 28.13
N ALA A 84 15.07 21.28 27.29
CA ALA A 84 15.42 21.11 25.87
C ALA A 84 16.70 20.27 25.66
N LYS A 85 17.71 20.44 26.51
CA LYS A 85 18.95 19.65 26.46
C LYS A 85 18.71 18.16 26.75
N GLN A 86 17.83 17.85 27.69
CA GLN A 86 17.47 16.47 28.03
C GLN A 86 16.61 15.81 26.94
N GLU A 87 15.72 16.58 26.30
CA GLU A 87 14.95 16.12 25.15
C GLU A 87 15.88 15.75 23.98
N GLU A 88 16.85 16.61 23.66
CA GLU A 88 17.88 16.31 22.64
C GLU A 88 18.76 15.12 23.02
N GLU A 89 19.06 14.93 24.31
CA GLU A 89 19.78 13.73 24.77
C GLU A 89 18.95 12.46 24.52
N PHE A 90 17.66 12.44 24.86
CA PHE A 90 16.79 11.29 24.56
C PHE A 90 16.74 10.97 23.06
N LYS A 91 16.60 12.00 22.20
CA LYS A 91 16.64 11.83 20.73
C LYS A 91 17.95 11.19 20.28
N SER A 92 19.08 11.68 20.79
CA SER A 92 20.41 11.13 20.47
C SER A 92 20.58 9.68 20.96
N LEU A 93 20.11 9.38 22.17
CA LEU A 93 20.17 8.03 22.73
C LEU A 93 19.28 7.05 21.95
N MET A 94 18.13 7.51 21.45
CA MET A 94 17.25 6.73 20.58
C MET A 94 17.95 6.41 19.26
N ALA A 95 18.50 7.43 18.60
CA ALA A 95 19.15 7.28 17.30
C ALA A 95 20.35 6.32 17.31
N ASN A 96 21.08 6.30 18.44
CA ASN A 96 22.22 5.41 18.66
C ASN A 96 21.85 4.03 19.26
N GLY A 97 20.56 3.75 19.45
CA GLY A 97 20.07 2.47 19.98
C GLY A 97 20.40 2.22 21.46
N VAL A 98 20.78 3.26 22.20
CA VAL A 98 21.03 3.19 23.66
C VAL A 98 19.71 3.23 24.41
N PHE A 99 18.82 4.15 24.00
CA PHE A 99 17.42 4.19 24.42
C PHE A 99 16.58 3.42 23.39
N ILE A 100 15.87 2.40 23.85
CA ILE A 100 14.93 1.64 23.04
C ILE A 100 13.54 1.89 23.64
N PRO A 101 12.67 2.66 22.96
CA PRO A 101 11.30 2.88 23.40
C PRO A 101 10.60 1.57 23.74
N ASN A 102 9.80 1.58 24.81
CA ASN A 102 9.07 0.43 25.34
C ASN A 102 9.95 -0.70 25.93
N SER A 103 11.28 -0.52 25.99
CA SER A 103 12.21 -1.52 26.52
C SER A 103 13.15 -0.96 27.59
N SER A 104 13.65 0.26 27.40
CA SER A 104 14.52 0.92 28.36
C SER A 104 13.75 1.34 29.62
N ILE A 105 14.40 1.21 30.77
CA ILE A 105 13.83 1.60 32.07
C ILE A 105 14.51 2.89 32.53
N LEU A 106 13.71 3.91 32.84
CA LEU A 106 14.15 5.12 33.52
C LEU A 106 14.04 4.91 35.02
N THR A 107 15.16 4.88 35.72
CA THR A 107 15.17 4.60 37.17
C THR A 107 14.86 5.84 37.99
N PHE A 108 14.07 5.69 39.05
CA PHE A 108 13.75 6.80 39.95
C PHE A 108 14.90 7.14 40.92
N ASN A 109 15.75 6.16 41.23
CA ASN A 109 16.88 6.31 42.15
C ASN A 109 18.16 5.72 41.53
N SER A 110 19.12 6.56 41.16
CA SER A 110 20.50 6.13 40.89
C SER A 110 21.45 6.92 41.78
N ASN A 111 22.36 6.21 42.46
CA ASN A 111 23.30 6.77 43.43
C ASN A 111 23.97 8.07 42.94
N SER A 112 23.98 9.04 43.84
CA SER A 112 24.43 10.44 43.76
C SER A 112 25.92 10.68 43.44
N ASP A 113 26.63 9.75 42.82
CA ASP A 113 28.11 9.78 42.80
C ASP A 113 28.74 10.36 41.53
N VAL A 114 27.96 10.95 40.62
CA VAL A 114 28.49 11.54 39.39
C VAL A 114 28.12 13.03 39.30
N PHE A 115 29.02 13.87 39.82
CA PHE A 115 29.07 15.34 39.67
C PHE A 115 27.85 16.14 40.16
N GLY A 116 27.73 16.29 41.49
CA GLY A 116 27.35 17.56 42.14
C GLY A 116 25.96 18.15 41.88
N THR A 117 25.03 17.46 41.24
CA THR A 117 23.62 17.87 41.13
C THR A 117 22.75 16.94 42.00
N SER A 118 22.29 17.46 43.13
CA SER A 118 21.37 16.75 44.03
C SER A 118 19.95 16.87 43.48
N GLY A 119 19.46 15.83 42.82
CA GLY A 119 18.04 15.75 42.47
C GLY A 119 17.66 14.31 42.12
N ASP A 120 16.69 13.77 42.85
CA ASP A 120 16.00 12.53 42.49
C ASP A 120 14.92 12.84 41.44
N VAL A 121 14.54 11.84 40.64
CA VAL A 121 13.38 11.95 39.75
C VAL A 121 12.12 12.16 40.59
N GLU A 122 11.35 13.21 40.31
CA GLU A 122 10.13 13.52 41.04
C GLU A 122 8.90 13.06 40.27
N VAL A 123 8.17 12.09 40.82
CA VAL A 123 6.90 11.62 40.25
C VAL A 123 5.75 12.40 40.85
N PHE A 124 4.94 13.02 40.00
CA PHE A 124 3.68 13.66 40.35
C PHE A 124 2.51 12.87 39.76
N GLU A 125 1.28 13.35 39.98
CA GLU A 125 0.08 12.60 39.62
C GLU A 125 -0.12 12.46 38.09
N ASP A 126 0.31 13.47 37.31
CA ASP A 126 0.17 13.51 35.84
C ASP A 126 1.51 13.61 35.08
N ILE A 127 2.62 13.85 35.78
CA ILE A 127 3.92 14.16 35.14
C ILE A 127 5.08 13.61 35.97
N ILE A 128 6.20 13.30 35.31
CA ILE A 128 7.46 12.91 35.94
C ILE A 128 8.49 13.97 35.62
N ARG A 129 9.04 14.61 36.64
CA ARG A 129 10.05 15.67 36.49
C ARG A 129 11.45 15.12 36.64
N ILE A 130 12.26 15.33 35.60
CA ILE A 130 13.69 15.05 35.64
C ILE A 130 14.42 16.33 36.06
N PRO A 131 15.27 16.28 37.10
CA PRO A 131 16.00 17.46 37.55
C PRO A 131 16.82 18.10 36.43
N PRO A 132 16.75 19.43 36.25
CA PRO A 132 17.56 20.12 35.27
C PRO A 132 19.06 19.88 35.48
N GLY A 133 19.80 19.67 34.40
CA GLY A 133 21.26 19.50 34.43
C GLY A 133 21.75 18.06 34.62
N VAL A 134 20.86 17.11 34.90
CA VAL A 134 21.23 15.70 34.95
C VAL A 134 21.19 15.06 33.56
N THR A 135 22.15 14.20 33.30
CA THR A 135 22.31 13.41 32.08
C THR A 135 21.34 12.21 32.08
N ILE A 136 20.48 12.10 31.07
CA ILE A 136 19.46 11.05 30.95
C ILE A 136 20.07 9.65 30.96
N SER A 137 21.20 9.46 30.26
CA SER A 137 21.88 8.15 30.23
C SER A 137 22.32 7.63 31.60
N SER A 138 22.42 8.48 32.63
CA SER A 138 22.72 8.04 34.00
C SER A 138 21.56 7.31 34.69
N PHE A 139 20.31 7.61 34.28
CA PHE A 139 19.11 6.98 34.81
C PHE A 139 18.55 5.88 33.90
N LEU A 140 19.05 5.76 32.67
CA LEU A 140 18.59 4.74 31.74
C LEU A 140 19.32 3.41 31.98
N ARG A 141 18.53 2.34 32.12
CA ARG A 141 19.03 0.97 32.12
C ARG A 141 18.41 0.20 30.96
N LYS A 142 19.19 -0.73 30.38
CA LYS A 142 18.62 -1.74 29.50
C LYS A 142 17.67 -2.59 30.34
N GLY A 143 16.38 -2.53 30.00
CA GLY A 143 15.37 -3.29 30.72
C GLY A 143 15.59 -4.78 30.55
N THR A 144 15.57 -5.51 31.66
CA THR A 144 15.18 -6.93 31.66
C THR A 144 13.83 -6.95 32.35
N ARG A 145 12.73 -6.90 31.58
CA ARG A 145 11.38 -6.99 32.17
C ARG A 145 11.30 -8.32 32.96
N PRO A 146 10.86 -8.33 34.23
CA PRO A 146 10.69 -9.56 35.00
C PRO A 146 9.59 -10.49 34.44
N ASP A 147 8.73 -9.98 33.55
CA ASP A 147 7.62 -10.74 32.96
C ASP A 147 7.90 -11.15 31.51
N ASN A 148 8.86 -12.06 31.37
CA ASN A 148 9.15 -12.78 30.12
C ASN A 148 8.04 -13.79 29.71
N ARG A 149 6.79 -13.61 30.18
CA ARG A 149 5.64 -14.45 29.76
C ARG A 149 4.66 -13.75 28.81
N GLN A 150 4.75 -12.42 28.66
CA GLN A 150 4.26 -11.77 27.45
C GLN A 150 5.44 -11.72 26.49
N ARG A 151 5.40 -12.59 25.47
CA ARG A 151 6.34 -12.84 24.35
C ARG A 151 7.56 -11.91 24.31
N ASN A 152 8.73 -12.48 24.01
CA ASN A 152 9.84 -11.78 23.34
C ASN A 152 9.31 -11.11 22.05
N ARG A 153 8.54 -10.04 22.17
CA ARG A 153 7.93 -9.28 21.10
C ARG A 153 9.08 -8.44 20.56
N ARG A 154 9.80 -9.01 19.60
CA ARG A 154 10.38 -8.18 18.54
C ARG A 154 9.18 -7.63 17.80
N LEU A 155 8.66 -6.48 18.23
CA LEU A 155 7.73 -5.63 17.47
C LEU A 155 8.37 -5.13 16.16
N GLY A 156 9.44 -5.77 15.68
CA GLY A 156 10.08 -5.61 14.38
C GLY A 156 9.90 -6.82 13.46
N ASP A 157 9.26 -7.92 13.90
CA ASP A 157 8.84 -8.99 12.99
C ASP A 157 7.45 -8.61 12.43
N GLN A 158 7.42 -7.60 11.55
CA GLN A 158 6.21 -7.08 10.89
C GLN A 158 5.72 -8.01 9.78
N PHE A 159 5.38 -9.24 10.16
CA PHE A 159 5.01 -10.32 9.26
C PHE A 159 3.82 -11.12 9.81
N GLY A 160 3.07 -11.73 8.91
CA GLY A 160 1.92 -12.57 9.22
C GLY A 160 0.70 -11.79 9.71
N ASP A 161 -0.21 -12.52 10.32
CA ASP A 161 -1.47 -11.99 10.83
C ASP A 161 -1.23 -11.17 12.10
N SER A 162 -1.73 -9.93 12.10
CA SER A 162 -1.58 -8.97 13.19
C SER A 162 -2.95 -8.54 13.71
N PRO A 163 -3.56 -9.31 14.64
CA PRO A 163 -4.89 -9.03 15.16
C PRO A 163 -4.95 -7.65 15.80
N THR A 164 -5.85 -6.80 15.33
CA THR A 164 -5.88 -5.37 15.70
C THR A 164 -7.26 -4.98 16.22
N LEU A 165 -7.27 -4.17 17.28
CA LEU A 165 -8.50 -3.72 17.94
C LEU A 165 -8.65 -2.20 17.87
N VAL A 166 -9.75 -1.74 17.28
CA VAL A 166 -10.19 -0.35 17.34
C VAL A 166 -11.13 -0.16 18.52
N ILE A 167 -10.86 0.85 19.35
CA ILE A 167 -11.62 1.16 20.56
C ILE A 167 -12.33 2.51 20.36
N LYS A 168 -13.63 2.41 20.10
CA LYS A 168 -14.54 3.55 20.05
C LYS A 168 -14.88 4.03 21.46
N THR A 169 -14.46 5.25 21.80
CA THR A 169 -14.65 5.78 23.16
C THR A 169 -15.90 6.63 23.25
N ILE A 170 -16.68 6.44 24.32
CA ILE A 170 -17.81 7.28 24.70
C ILE A 170 -17.57 7.83 26.11
N ASP A 171 -17.57 9.16 26.26
CA ASP A 171 -17.40 9.81 27.56
C ASP A 171 -18.70 9.89 28.39
N THR A 172 -18.59 10.33 29.64
CA THR A 172 -19.74 10.49 30.55
C THR A 172 -20.84 11.43 30.05
N SER A 173 -20.56 12.29 29.06
CA SER A 173 -21.52 13.19 28.42
C SER A 173 -22.01 12.68 27.06
N GLY A 174 -21.60 11.47 26.65
CA GLY A 174 -21.93 10.89 25.36
C GLY A 174 -21.07 11.38 24.19
N ARG A 175 -19.95 12.08 24.43
CA ARG A 175 -19.04 12.51 23.36
C ARG A 175 -18.30 11.30 22.79
N THR A 176 -18.35 11.16 21.47
CA THR A 176 -17.71 10.06 20.74
C THR A 176 -17.43 10.48 19.30
N VAL A 177 -16.56 9.74 18.61
CA VAL A 177 -16.33 9.94 17.18
C VAL A 177 -17.63 9.71 16.39
N PRO A 178 -17.86 10.47 15.30
CA PRO A 178 -19.13 10.42 14.57
C PRO A 178 -19.36 9.10 13.84
N GLN A 179 -18.30 8.36 13.51
CA GLN A 179 -18.39 7.09 12.80
C GLN A 179 -19.04 6.00 13.64
N THR A 180 -19.85 5.18 12.97
CA THR A 180 -20.34 3.91 13.51
C THR A 180 -19.19 2.91 13.69
N ILE A 181 -19.40 1.90 14.54
CA ILE A 181 -18.43 0.80 14.67
C ILE A 181 -18.20 0.10 13.31
N GLN A 182 -19.23 -0.04 12.48
CA GLN A 182 -19.12 -0.70 11.17
C GLN A 182 -18.30 0.12 10.17
N GLU A 183 -18.45 1.45 10.16
CA GLU A 183 -17.63 2.32 9.34
C GLU A 183 -16.16 2.25 9.75
N LEU A 184 -15.86 2.29 11.05
CA LEU A 184 -14.48 2.10 11.55
C LEU A 184 -13.92 0.74 11.14
N SER A 185 -14.73 -0.32 11.24
CA SER A 185 -14.33 -1.67 10.85
C SER A 185 -14.02 -1.78 9.37
N ASN A 186 -14.87 -1.21 8.52
CA ASN A 186 -14.61 -1.18 7.09
C ASN A 186 -13.34 -0.36 6.80
N ASN A 187 -13.26 0.89 7.24
CA ASN A 187 -12.12 1.75 6.92
C ASN A 187 -10.76 1.17 7.36
N VAL A 188 -10.72 0.40 8.45
CA VAL A 188 -9.48 -0.26 8.91
C VAL A 188 -9.30 -1.64 8.27
N PHE A 189 -10.34 -2.49 8.20
CA PHE A 189 -10.21 -3.92 7.91
C PHE A 189 -10.85 -4.39 6.59
N GLY A 190 -11.71 -3.61 5.92
CA GLY A 190 -12.44 -4.13 4.77
C GLY A 190 -13.23 -3.15 3.88
N PRO A 191 -13.94 -3.67 2.87
CA PRO A 191 -13.93 -5.05 2.43
C PRO A 191 -12.57 -5.48 1.85
N GLU A 192 -12.27 -6.78 1.85
CA GLU A 192 -11.00 -7.35 1.34
C GLU A 192 -10.86 -7.33 -0.20
N SER A 193 -11.77 -6.69 -0.93
CA SER A 193 -11.66 -6.57 -2.39
C SER A 193 -10.44 -5.72 -2.76
N GLU A 194 -9.68 -6.12 -3.77
CA GLU A 194 -8.43 -5.46 -4.19
C GLU A 194 -8.60 -3.96 -4.54
N ASP A 195 -9.78 -3.55 -4.98
CA ASP A 195 -10.08 -2.14 -5.28
C ASP A 195 -10.50 -1.31 -4.05
N ALA A 196 -10.83 -1.95 -2.93
CA ALA A 196 -11.25 -1.24 -1.74
C ALA A 196 -10.05 -0.64 -1.01
N ILE A 197 -10.18 0.65 -0.68
CA ILE A 197 -9.17 1.40 0.05
C ILE A 197 -9.50 1.33 1.53
N ASN A 198 -8.74 0.53 2.26
CA ASN A 198 -8.75 0.43 3.72
C ASN A 198 -7.32 0.14 4.22
N ALA A 199 -7.10 0.28 5.53
CA ALA A 199 -5.76 0.18 6.09
C ALA A 199 -5.14 -1.21 5.86
N ARG A 200 -5.93 -2.28 6.05
CA ARG A 200 -5.52 -3.67 5.86
C ARG A 200 -5.09 -3.96 4.44
N ASN A 201 -5.91 -3.64 3.43
CA ASN A 201 -5.59 -3.90 2.02
C ASN A 201 -4.31 -3.16 1.61
N GLN A 202 -4.14 -1.91 2.06
CA GLN A 202 -2.96 -1.14 1.71
C GLN A 202 -1.69 -1.69 2.38
N PHE A 203 -1.77 -2.09 3.65
CA PHE A 203 -0.69 -2.79 4.34
C PHE A 203 -0.33 -4.12 3.65
N PHE A 204 -1.34 -4.89 3.29
CA PHE A 204 -1.17 -6.17 2.59
C PHE A 204 -0.50 -5.96 1.23
N ALA A 205 -0.91 -4.94 0.47
CA ALA A 205 -0.30 -4.62 -0.82
C ALA A 205 1.15 -4.10 -0.68
N CYS A 206 1.40 -3.13 0.21
CA CYS A 206 2.74 -2.57 0.44
C CYS A 206 3.74 -3.57 1.05
N SER A 207 3.26 -4.65 1.67
CA SER A 207 4.11 -5.73 2.20
C SER A 207 4.21 -6.92 1.25
N ALA A 208 3.57 -6.87 0.08
CA ALA A 208 3.47 -7.99 -0.85
C ALA A 208 2.87 -9.26 -0.23
N GLY A 209 1.85 -9.08 0.61
CA GLY A 209 1.14 -10.13 1.33
C GLY A 209 1.88 -10.69 2.53
N LYS A 210 3.00 -10.08 2.94
CA LYS A 210 3.82 -10.53 4.07
C LYS A 210 3.26 -10.09 5.41
N PHE A 211 2.43 -9.05 5.46
CA PHE A 211 1.80 -8.52 6.68
C PHE A 211 0.30 -8.34 6.45
N ASP A 212 -0.51 -8.85 7.39
CA ASP A 212 -1.96 -8.71 7.36
C ASP A 212 -2.49 -8.05 8.64
N LEU A 213 -3.06 -6.85 8.51
CA LEU A 213 -3.71 -6.13 9.62
C LEU A 213 -5.11 -6.71 9.87
N SER A 214 -5.16 -7.89 10.48
CA SER A 214 -6.41 -8.62 10.67
C SER A 214 -7.28 -8.04 11.81
N PRO A 215 -8.63 -8.11 11.71
CA PRO A 215 -9.51 -7.69 12.79
C PRO A 215 -9.36 -8.62 14.00
N GLY A 216 -9.16 -8.03 15.18
CA GLY A 216 -9.14 -8.76 16.44
C GLY A 216 -10.56 -9.16 16.87
N ASN A 217 -10.83 -10.46 16.98
CA ASN A 217 -12.14 -10.95 17.39
C ASN A 217 -12.34 -10.87 18.91
N PHE A 218 -13.43 -10.21 19.35
CA PHE A 218 -13.82 -10.17 20.75
C PHE A 218 -15.27 -10.62 20.96
N GLY A 219 -15.45 -11.71 21.73
CA GLY A 219 -16.76 -12.30 22.03
C GLY A 219 -17.21 -13.27 20.93
N HIS A 220 -17.37 -14.55 21.30
CA HIS A 220 -17.74 -15.67 20.43
C HIS A 220 -18.88 -15.36 19.42
N GLU A 221 -18.59 -15.66 18.15
CA GLU A 221 -19.29 -16.47 17.12
C GLU A 221 -20.83 -16.48 16.96
N ASP A 222 -21.63 -15.97 17.90
CA ASP A 222 -23.11 -16.07 17.88
C ASP A 222 -23.83 -14.71 17.95
N ASN A 223 -23.10 -13.59 17.95
CA ASN A 223 -23.72 -12.26 17.93
C ASN A 223 -23.80 -11.68 16.50
N PRO A 224 -24.98 -11.63 15.86
CA PRO A 224 -25.15 -11.01 14.55
C PRO A 224 -24.86 -9.50 14.52
N ASP A 225 -24.72 -8.85 15.67
CA ASP A 225 -24.33 -7.44 15.82
C ASP A 225 -22.81 -7.26 16.07
N HIS A 226 -21.98 -8.31 15.92
CA HIS A 226 -20.53 -8.20 16.09
C HIS A 226 -19.87 -7.55 14.88
N THR A 227 -19.24 -6.39 15.12
CA THR A 227 -18.44 -5.68 14.13
C THR A 227 -16.97 -6.10 14.23
N PRO A 228 -16.35 -6.65 13.17
CA PRO A 228 -14.98 -7.14 13.20
C PRO A 228 -13.97 -6.11 13.68
N GLY A 229 -13.17 -6.46 14.69
CA GLY A 229 -12.04 -5.66 15.14
C GLY A 229 -12.39 -4.33 15.80
N VAL A 230 -13.66 -4.04 16.10
CA VAL A 230 -14.07 -2.78 16.72
C VAL A 230 -14.94 -3.03 17.96
N ILE A 231 -14.57 -2.41 19.08
CA ILE A 231 -15.40 -2.36 20.29
C ILE A 231 -15.76 -0.93 20.66
N GLU A 232 -16.90 -0.79 21.32
CA GLU A 232 -17.30 0.47 21.95
C GLU A 232 -17.11 0.38 23.47
N VAL A 233 -16.55 1.41 24.10
CA VAL A 233 -16.36 1.48 25.55
C VAL A 233 -16.89 2.80 26.11
N ASN A 234 -17.59 2.72 27.24
CA ASN A 234 -17.97 3.89 28.02
C ASN A 234 -16.90 4.13 29.09
N ILE A 235 -16.30 5.32 29.10
CA ILE A 235 -15.34 5.72 30.14
C ILE A 235 -16.05 6.47 31.27
N ASP A 236 -15.52 6.35 32.47
CA ASP A 236 -16.09 6.91 33.72
C ASP A 236 -15.70 8.36 33.98
N ILE A 237 -15.15 9.04 32.96
CA ILE A 237 -14.69 10.43 33.03
C ILE A 237 -15.28 11.28 31.90
N SER A 238 -15.17 12.61 32.04
CA SER A 238 -15.38 13.55 30.94
C SER A 238 -14.10 13.68 30.13
N LEU A 239 -14.18 13.73 28.80
CA LEU A 239 -13.01 14.07 27.98
C LEU A 239 -12.59 15.53 28.20
N VAL A 240 -13.57 16.44 28.35
CA VAL A 240 -13.33 17.85 28.67
C VAL A 240 -12.70 17.98 30.04
N GLY A 241 -11.56 18.67 30.11
CA GLY A 241 -10.82 18.95 31.35
C GLY A 241 -9.88 17.83 31.80
N SER A 242 -9.83 16.70 31.08
CA SER A 242 -8.94 15.57 31.42
C SER A 242 -7.60 15.64 30.68
N SER A 243 -6.53 15.19 31.33
CA SER A 243 -5.21 15.02 30.71
C SER A 243 -5.20 13.84 29.73
N GLN A 244 -4.30 13.85 28.75
CA GLN A 244 -4.13 12.73 27.81
C GLN A 244 -3.83 11.41 28.53
N SER A 245 -2.99 11.46 29.57
CA SER A 245 -2.70 10.32 30.45
C SER A 245 -3.96 9.75 31.10
N THR A 246 -4.81 10.63 31.66
CA THR A 246 -6.07 10.25 32.31
C THR A 246 -7.04 9.63 31.31
N ILE A 247 -7.15 10.20 30.11
CA ILE A 247 -8.01 9.69 29.04
C ILE A 247 -7.57 8.30 28.58
N ARG A 248 -6.30 8.11 28.24
CA ARG A 248 -5.77 6.79 27.83
C ARG A 248 -5.97 5.73 28.90
N SER A 249 -5.71 6.09 30.16
CA SER A 249 -5.90 5.19 31.30
C SER A 249 -7.37 4.79 31.47
N ALA A 250 -8.30 5.74 31.34
CA ALA A 250 -9.73 5.45 31.41
C ALA A 250 -10.21 4.55 30.26
N ILE A 251 -9.73 4.79 29.03
CA ILE A 251 -10.02 3.93 27.86
C ILE A 251 -9.49 2.52 28.09
N ALA A 252 -8.22 2.38 28.49
CA ALA A 252 -7.60 1.09 28.77
C ALA A 252 -8.34 0.32 29.88
N ARG A 253 -8.73 0.98 30.97
CA ARG A 253 -9.54 0.37 32.04
C ARG A 253 -10.89 -0.12 31.53
N ALA A 254 -11.62 0.72 30.79
CA ALA A 254 -12.94 0.37 30.27
C ALA A 254 -12.86 -0.78 29.25
N ALA A 255 -11.85 -0.76 28.38
CA ALA A 255 -11.57 -1.84 27.44
C ALA A 255 -11.17 -3.13 28.17
N ASN A 256 -10.24 -3.08 29.11
CA ASN A 256 -9.82 -4.24 29.90
C ASN A 256 -11.00 -4.88 30.65
N ALA A 257 -11.85 -4.06 31.26
CA ALA A 257 -13.05 -4.52 31.96
C ALA A 257 -14.06 -5.17 31.00
N LYS A 258 -14.26 -4.58 29.81
CA LYS A 258 -15.13 -5.15 28.78
C LYS A 258 -14.57 -6.45 28.22
N LEU A 259 -13.26 -6.51 28.00
CA LEU A 259 -12.57 -7.63 27.34
C LEU A 259 -12.24 -8.79 28.28
N GLY A 260 -12.20 -8.56 29.60
CA GLY A 260 -11.74 -9.54 30.57
C GLY A 260 -10.25 -9.87 30.48
N LEU A 261 -9.45 -8.98 29.88
CA LEU A 261 -7.99 -9.11 29.71
C LEU A 261 -7.30 -7.76 29.95
N SER A 262 -5.98 -7.79 30.07
CA SER A 262 -5.16 -6.57 30.04
C SER A 262 -4.62 -6.36 28.63
N LEU A 263 -4.92 -5.21 28.03
CA LEU A 263 -4.35 -4.81 26.75
C LEU A 263 -2.80 -4.80 26.82
N PRO A 264 -2.10 -5.16 25.73
CA PRO A 264 -2.67 -5.49 24.41
C PRO A 264 -3.29 -6.90 24.33
N GLY A 265 -3.04 -7.76 25.32
CA GLY A 265 -3.60 -9.12 25.35
C GLY A 265 -3.23 -9.92 24.10
N GLN A 266 -4.25 -10.37 23.37
CA GLN A 266 -4.09 -11.12 22.12
C GLN A 266 -3.89 -10.22 20.87
N TYR A 267 -4.06 -8.91 21.02
CA TYR A 267 -3.97 -7.97 19.90
C TYR A 267 -2.52 -7.54 19.71
N GLU A 268 -2.12 -7.38 18.45
CA GLU A 268 -0.85 -6.76 18.08
C GLU A 268 -0.93 -5.25 18.23
N PHE A 269 -2.02 -4.64 17.74
CA PHE A 269 -2.24 -3.20 17.81
C PHE A 269 -3.60 -2.83 18.44
N THR A 270 -3.63 -1.68 19.09
CA THR A 270 -4.83 -1.09 19.70
C THR A 270 -4.95 0.38 19.28
N LEU A 271 -6.03 0.71 18.57
CA LEU A 271 -6.28 2.05 18.03
C LEU A 271 -7.38 2.71 18.86
N TYR A 272 -7.02 3.72 19.64
CA TYR A 272 -7.96 4.43 20.50
C TYR A 272 -8.53 5.64 19.76
N THR A 273 -9.82 5.90 19.90
CA THR A 273 -10.48 7.04 19.27
C THR A 273 -11.08 8.01 20.29
N THR A 274 -11.04 9.31 20.02
CA THR A 274 -11.76 10.34 20.80
C THR A 274 -12.43 11.36 19.89
N GLU A 275 -13.54 11.94 20.38
CA GLU A 275 -14.35 12.89 19.60
C GLU A 275 -13.57 14.12 19.12
N ASN A 276 -12.61 14.59 19.91
CA ASN A 276 -11.73 15.70 19.59
C ASN A 276 -10.39 15.53 20.31
N CYS A 277 -9.48 16.48 20.15
CA CYS A 277 -8.33 16.62 20.99
C CYS A 277 -8.70 17.22 22.37
N TYR A 278 -8.10 16.68 23.43
CA TYR A 278 -8.34 17.10 24.81
C TYR A 278 -7.03 17.24 25.61
N GLY A 279 -7.05 18.01 26.69
CA GLY A 279 -5.88 18.23 27.56
C GLY A 279 -4.90 19.28 27.02
N SER A 280 -3.71 19.34 27.62
CA SER A 280 -2.61 20.19 27.15
C SER A 280 -2.00 19.65 25.86
N GLY A 281 -1.53 20.55 24.99
CA GLY A 281 -0.82 20.17 23.76
C GLY A 281 -1.73 19.77 22.58
N CYS A 282 -2.94 20.33 22.50
CA CYS A 282 -3.84 20.07 21.38
C CYS A 282 -3.43 20.69 20.04
N GLY A 283 -4.00 20.15 18.95
CA GLY A 283 -3.68 20.50 17.56
C GLY A 283 -3.12 19.35 16.73
N TRP A 284 -3.35 18.09 17.16
CA TRP A 284 -2.89 16.88 16.49
C TRP A 284 -4.06 16.01 16.03
N ALA A 285 -3.86 15.36 14.87
CA ALA A 285 -4.79 14.43 14.25
C ALA A 285 -4.71 13.02 14.86
N ALA A 286 -3.49 12.58 15.14
CA ALA A 286 -3.21 11.31 15.76
C ALA A 286 -1.82 11.32 16.42
N TYR A 287 -1.54 10.31 17.23
CA TYR A 287 -0.20 10.02 17.72
C TYR A 287 -0.03 8.53 17.99
N ALA A 288 1.22 8.08 17.95
CA ALA A 288 1.57 6.70 18.16
C ALA A 288 2.87 6.56 18.95
N TYR A 289 2.93 5.49 19.73
CA TYR A 289 4.11 5.14 20.51
C TYR A 289 5.09 4.33 19.67
N TYR A 290 6.38 4.66 19.78
CA TYR A 290 7.43 3.90 19.11
C TYR A 290 7.56 2.50 19.69
N ASN A 291 7.64 1.49 18.82
CA ASN A 291 7.90 0.10 19.23
C ASN A 291 6.91 -0.38 20.30
N ASN A 292 5.62 -0.05 20.11
CA ASN A 292 4.54 -0.24 21.07
C ASN A 292 3.24 -0.59 20.30
N HIS A 293 2.24 -1.14 20.99
CA HIS A 293 0.97 -1.56 20.39
C HIS A 293 -0.05 -0.42 20.20
N LEU A 294 0.17 0.74 20.82
CA LEU A 294 -0.86 1.75 21.01
C LEU A 294 -0.72 2.94 20.05
N SER A 295 -1.84 3.32 19.45
CA SER A 295 -2.03 4.55 18.68
C SER A 295 -3.35 5.24 19.08
N MET A 296 -3.40 6.57 19.00
CA MET A 296 -4.55 7.40 19.37
C MET A 296 -4.95 8.29 18.20
N TYR A 297 -6.25 8.43 17.96
CA TYR A 297 -6.81 9.18 16.83
C TYR A 297 -7.94 10.09 17.31
N VAL A 298 -8.00 11.31 16.79
CA VAL A 298 -9.13 12.21 17.05
C VAL A 298 -10.10 12.22 15.87
N GLN A 299 -11.35 12.59 16.15
CA GLN A 299 -12.36 12.84 15.13
C GLN A 299 -12.44 11.67 14.12
N SER A 300 -12.18 11.95 12.84
CA SER A 300 -12.31 10.99 11.74
C SER A 300 -11.00 10.32 11.33
N TYR A 301 -9.87 10.64 11.99
CA TYR A 301 -8.56 10.21 11.51
C TYR A 301 -8.34 8.68 11.58
N ALA A 302 -9.01 7.98 12.50
CA ALA A 302 -9.02 6.51 12.51
C ALA A 302 -9.74 5.89 11.28
N SER A 303 -10.50 6.70 10.53
CA SER A 303 -11.19 6.31 9.30
C SER A 303 -10.42 6.68 8.03
N TYR A 304 -9.24 7.28 8.15
CA TYR A 304 -8.39 7.61 7.01
C TYR A 304 -7.26 6.59 6.93
N PRO A 305 -7.28 5.65 5.98
CA PRO A 305 -6.33 4.54 5.98
C PRO A 305 -4.88 5.03 5.96
N ALA A 306 -4.53 6.04 5.15
CA ALA A 306 -3.18 6.60 5.14
C ALA A 306 -2.67 7.06 6.52
N VAL A 307 -3.56 7.61 7.37
CA VAL A 307 -3.21 8.03 8.73
C VAL A 307 -2.99 6.82 9.61
N VAL A 308 -3.85 5.80 9.52
CA VAL A 308 -3.64 4.53 10.24
C VAL A 308 -2.31 3.88 9.85
N LEU A 309 -1.96 3.86 8.56
CA LEU A 309 -0.66 3.36 8.10
C LEU A 309 0.53 4.18 8.62
N HIS A 310 0.38 5.49 8.74
CA HIS A 310 1.40 6.39 9.29
C HIS A 310 1.65 6.09 10.78
N GLU A 311 0.59 6.08 11.58
CA GLU A 311 0.67 5.85 13.03
C GLU A 311 1.15 4.44 13.38
N LEU A 312 0.63 3.42 12.69
CA LEU A 312 1.16 2.05 12.87
C LEU A 312 2.61 1.94 12.40
N GLY A 313 3.06 2.77 11.47
CA GLY A 313 4.49 2.91 11.15
C GLY A 313 5.33 3.28 12.38
N HIS A 314 4.87 4.19 13.23
CA HIS A 314 5.54 4.47 14.51
C HIS A 314 5.49 3.29 15.46
N ASN A 315 4.37 2.56 15.53
CA ASN A 315 4.30 1.31 16.29
C ASN A 315 5.34 0.28 15.81
N PHE A 316 5.69 0.26 14.52
CA PHE A 316 6.78 -0.56 13.96
C PHE A 316 8.20 0.00 14.25
N GLY A 317 8.29 1.18 14.87
CA GLY A 317 9.54 1.87 15.20
C GLY A 317 10.08 2.78 14.09
N LEU A 318 9.26 3.12 13.09
CA LEU A 318 9.63 4.06 12.03
C LEU A 318 9.51 5.50 12.53
N ALA A 319 10.48 6.35 12.19
CA ALA A 319 10.34 7.79 12.37
C ALA A 319 9.78 8.47 11.12
N HIS A 320 9.48 9.77 11.24
CA HIS A 320 8.99 10.58 10.13
C HIS A 320 9.98 10.63 8.95
N SER A 321 9.45 10.96 7.79
CA SER A 321 10.21 11.34 6.60
C SER A 321 10.00 12.82 6.29
N GLY A 322 11.00 13.47 5.71
CA GLY A 322 10.96 14.89 5.38
C GLY A 322 11.95 15.23 4.27
N GLU A 323 12.03 16.50 3.93
CA GLU A 323 12.95 17.11 2.98
C GLU A 323 13.74 18.21 3.69
N ASN A 324 13.08 19.29 4.10
CA ASN A 324 13.67 20.42 4.80
C ASN A 324 13.19 20.49 6.25
N VAL A 325 11.91 20.16 6.50
CA VAL A 325 11.29 20.11 7.82
C VAL A 325 10.54 18.79 8.02
N THR A 326 10.07 18.52 9.24
CA THR A 326 9.24 17.34 9.49
C THR A 326 7.89 17.51 8.78
N TYR A 327 7.44 16.51 8.01
CA TYR A 327 6.16 16.46 7.27
C TYR A 327 6.03 17.29 5.97
N ASP A 328 7.13 17.67 5.32
CA ASP A 328 7.09 18.23 3.97
C ASP A 328 7.26 17.17 2.87
N ASP A 329 7.76 15.97 3.18
CA ASP A 329 7.88 14.85 2.23
C ASP A 329 6.50 14.27 1.87
N HIS A 330 6.03 14.50 0.64
CA HIS A 330 4.79 13.88 0.14
C HIS A 330 5.02 12.61 -0.71
N SER A 331 6.22 12.03 -0.65
CA SER A 331 6.60 10.86 -1.45
C SER A 331 6.30 9.51 -0.78
N CYS A 332 6.11 9.48 0.55
CA CYS A 332 5.90 8.25 1.30
C CYS A 332 5.03 8.40 2.56
N LEU A 333 4.52 7.27 3.07
CA LEU A 333 3.54 7.25 4.17
C LEU A 333 4.07 7.87 5.48
N MET A 334 5.37 7.76 5.76
CA MET A 334 5.97 8.35 6.96
C MET A 334 6.27 9.85 6.82
N GLY A 335 6.06 10.44 5.64
CA GLY A 335 6.07 11.89 5.46
C GLY A 335 4.68 12.47 5.73
N ASN A 336 4.14 13.19 4.78
CA ASN A 336 2.80 13.78 4.83
C ASN A 336 1.93 13.17 3.72
N PRO A 337 1.31 12.01 3.96
CA PRO A 337 0.51 11.36 2.93
C PRO A 337 -0.71 12.21 2.54
N LEU A 338 -1.21 12.01 1.32
CA LEU A 338 -2.61 12.36 1.06
C LEU A 338 -3.49 11.46 1.91
N PHE A 339 -4.43 12.05 2.65
CA PHE A 339 -5.32 11.32 3.52
C PHE A 339 -6.78 11.71 3.32
N GLY A 340 -7.64 10.74 3.56
CA GLY A 340 -9.08 10.78 3.33
C GLY A 340 -9.62 9.35 3.34
N PRO A 341 -10.93 9.15 3.26
CA PRO A 341 -11.53 7.81 3.29
C PRO A 341 -11.09 6.94 2.09
N ASP A 342 -10.90 7.57 0.92
CA ASP A 342 -10.52 6.89 -0.33
C ASP A 342 -9.05 7.16 -0.73
N LEU A 343 -8.21 7.55 0.23
CA LEU A 343 -6.81 7.92 -0.01
C LEU A 343 -5.87 7.09 0.88
N ALA A 344 -5.11 6.21 0.25
CA ALA A 344 -4.13 5.35 0.91
C ALA A 344 -3.07 4.75 0.00
N LYS A 345 -3.23 4.78 -1.34
CA LYS A 345 -2.37 4.07 -2.31
C LYS A 345 -0.98 4.72 -2.42
N MET A 346 -0.22 4.58 -1.35
CA MET A 346 1.13 5.04 -1.07
C MET A 346 1.81 4.00 -0.17
N CYS A 347 3.13 3.85 -0.27
CA CYS A 347 3.90 2.95 0.59
C CYS A 347 5.03 3.69 1.31
N TYR A 348 5.75 2.97 2.16
CA TYR A 348 6.96 3.48 2.81
C TYR A 348 8.10 3.68 1.79
N ASN A 349 8.99 4.64 2.06
CA ASN A 349 10.16 4.89 1.20
C ASN A 349 11.23 3.79 1.34
N ALA A 350 12.35 3.95 0.62
CA ALA A 350 13.45 2.99 0.62
C ALA A 350 14.04 2.72 2.01
N ALA A 351 14.28 3.78 2.80
CA ALA A 351 14.92 3.66 4.11
C ALA A 351 14.00 2.97 5.14
N LYS A 352 12.71 3.29 5.09
CA LYS A 352 11.69 2.68 5.95
C LYS A 352 11.39 1.24 5.54
N SER A 353 11.31 0.97 4.25
CA SER A 353 11.15 -0.40 3.73
C SER A 353 12.37 -1.28 4.03
N TRP A 354 13.57 -0.70 4.04
CA TRP A 354 14.80 -1.38 4.48
C TRP A 354 14.71 -1.76 5.95
N GLN A 355 14.31 -0.83 6.82
CA GLN A 355 14.21 -1.06 8.26
C GLN A 355 13.23 -2.17 8.64
N ILE A 356 12.10 -2.29 7.93
CA ILE A 356 11.05 -3.28 8.24
C ILE A 356 11.38 -4.66 7.66
N GLY A 357 12.19 -4.73 6.60
CA GLY A 357 12.63 -5.99 6.01
C GLY A 357 11.64 -6.68 5.08
N TRP A 358 10.55 -6.02 4.68
CA TRP A 358 9.58 -6.58 3.73
C TRP A 358 10.17 -6.95 2.37
N TYR A 359 11.34 -6.42 1.99
CA TYR A 359 11.98 -6.66 0.71
C TYR A 359 13.42 -7.21 0.85
N ASP A 360 13.69 -7.98 1.91
CA ASP A 360 15.02 -8.52 2.19
C ASP A 360 15.60 -9.40 1.06
N ASP A 361 14.77 -10.04 0.27
CA ASP A 361 15.15 -10.82 -0.92
C ASP A 361 15.37 -9.96 -2.19
N ALA A 362 15.06 -8.66 -2.11
CA ALA A 362 15.16 -7.70 -3.22
C ALA A 362 15.84 -6.40 -2.81
N LYS A 363 16.81 -6.49 -1.88
CA LYS A 363 17.63 -5.34 -1.45
C LYS A 363 19.10 -5.49 -1.85
N VAL A 364 19.75 -4.37 -2.10
CA VAL A 364 21.21 -4.30 -2.35
C VAL A 364 21.89 -3.51 -1.25
N ASP A 365 22.89 -4.10 -0.60
CA ASP A 365 23.83 -3.41 0.29
C ASP A 365 25.10 -3.07 -0.48
N TYR A 366 25.20 -1.85 -0.99
CA TYR A 366 26.33 -1.39 -1.79
C TYR A 366 27.34 -0.63 -0.94
N LYS A 367 28.60 -1.08 -0.99
CA LYS A 367 29.71 -0.51 -0.21
C LYS A 367 30.79 0.08 -1.13
N PRO A 368 30.63 1.33 -1.62
CA PRO A 368 31.55 1.94 -2.57
C PRO A 368 32.96 2.21 -2.00
N THR A 369 33.09 2.23 -0.68
CA THR A 369 34.37 2.47 0.02
C THR A 369 35.27 1.22 0.04
N VAL A 370 34.74 0.05 -0.32
CA VAL A 370 35.53 -1.19 -0.47
C VAL A 370 36.28 -1.15 -1.79
N ILE A 371 37.60 -1.35 -1.73
CA ILE A 371 38.48 -1.34 -2.91
C ILE A 371 38.00 -2.39 -3.93
N GLY A 372 37.88 -1.97 -5.20
CA GLY A 372 37.39 -2.81 -6.29
C GLY A 372 35.86 -2.88 -6.39
N ASN A 373 35.13 -2.16 -5.53
CA ASN A 373 33.68 -2.05 -5.54
C ASN A 373 33.22 -0.59 -5.73
N GLU A 374 34.00 0.21 -6.46
CA GLU A 374 33.75 1.66 -6.61
C GLU A 374 32.60 1.99 -7.57
N SER A 375 32.00 1.00 -8.25
CA SER A 375 30.83 1.22 -9.10
C SER A 375 29.80 0.10 -8.99
N TRP A 376 28.53 0.48 -9.07
CA TRP A 376 27.38 -0.41 -9.22
C TRP A 376 26.52 0.06 -10.39
N THR A 377 25.95 -0.87 -11.16
CA THR A 377 24.95 -0.56 -12.18
C THR A 377 23.86 -1.62 -12.15
N GLY A 378 22.61 -1.20 -12.23
CA GLY A 378 21.48 -2.12 -12.24
C GLY A 378 20.14 -1.41 -12.40
N GLN A 379 19.12 -2.22 -12.60
CA GLN A 379 17.75 -1.75 -12.82
C GLN A 379 16.94 -1.90 -11.53
N LEU A 380 16.49 -0.78 -10.97
CA LEU A 380 15.60 -0.73 -9.80
C LEU A 380 14.15 -0.86 -10.25
N VAL A 381 13.35 -1.63 -9.52
CA VAL A 381 11.89 -1.71 -9.73
C VAL A 381 11.16 -1.06 -8.55
N GLY A 382 9.95 -0.54 -8.78
CA GLY A 382 9.15 0.01 -7.69
C GLY A 382 8.56 -1.07 -6.81
N VAL A 383 8.23 -0.71 -5.56
CA VAL A 383 7.55 -1.59 -4.59
C VAL A 383 6.31 -2.25 -5.18
N ALA A 384 5.58 -1.51 -6.02
CA ALA A 384 4.38 -1.97 -6.70
C ALA A 384 4.60 -3.13 -7.67
N GLN A 385 5.83 -3.30 -8.16
CA GLN A 385 6.20 -4.34 -9.12
C GLN A 385 7.11 -5.40 -8.49
N TYR A 386 7.20 -5.43 -7.15
CA TYR A 386 7.99 -6.43 -6.43
C TYR A 386 7.53 -7.88 -6.71
N LEU A 387 6.22 -8.10 -6.88
CA LEU A 387 5.66 -9.42 -7.22
C LEU A 387 5.54 -9.67 -8.73
N HIS A 388 6.03 -8.75 -9.57
CA HIS A 388 5.93 -8.91 -11.03
C HIS A 388 6.76 -10.11 -11.48
N ALA A 389 6.19 -10.97 -12.34
CA ALA A 389 6.81 -12.22 -12.78
C ALA A 389 8.18 -11.99 -13.44
N ASP A 390 8.31 -10.92 -14.23
CA ASP A 390 9.54 -10.54 -14.93
C ASP A 390 10.52 -9.67 -14.09
N ARG A 391 10.39 -9.67 -12.76
CA ARG A 391 11.33 -8.94 -11.87
C ARG A 391 12.78 -9.36 -12.11
N ASP A 392 13.02 -10.65 -12.36
CA ASP A 392 14.34 -11.19 -12.67
C ASP A 392 15.42 -10.76 -11.65
N GLY A 393 15.07 -10.82 -10.36
CA GLY A 393 15.98 -10.45 -9.27
C GLY A 393 16.30 -8.96 -9.13
N ARG A 394 15.67 -8.08 -9.94
CA ARG A 394 15.87 -6.62 -9.84
C ARG A 394 15.52 -6.09 -8.43
N PRO A 395 16.39 -5.25 -7.84
CA PRO A 395 16.18 -4.73 -6.50
C PRO A 395 15.05 -3.70 -6.42
N VAL A 396 14.38 -3.66 -5.27
CA VAL A 396 13.38 -2.65 -4.89
C VAL A 396 14.03 -1.54 -4.07
N THR A 397 14.99 -1.90 -3.21
CA THR A 397 15.72 -0.95 -2.36
C THR A 397 17.22 -1.16 -2.49
N LEU A 398 17.97 -0.06 -2.42
CA LEU A 398 19.44 -0.08 -2.40
C LEU A 398 19.93 0.82 -1.27
N ARG A 399 20.78 0.28 -0.39
CA ARG A 399 21.55 1.06 0.59
C ARG A 399 22.95 1.33 0.05
N ILE A 400 23.43 2.56 0.19
CA ILE A 400 24.83 2.92 0.01
C ILE A 400 25.44 3.13 1.39
N ASP A 401 26.33 2.24 1.78
CA ASP A 401 27.16 2.35 2.99
C ASP A 401 28.18 3.49 2.79
N THR A 402 28.08 4.54 3.62
CA THR A 402 29.01 5.67 3.51
C THR A 402 30.28 5.50 4.33
N GLY A 403 30.38 4.47 5.17
CA GLY A 403 31.41 4.35 6.19
C GLY A 403 31.32 5.41 7.29
N SER A 404 30.20 6.12 7.41
CA SER A 404 29.94 7.16 8.41
C SER A 404 28.73 6.83 9.30
N THR A 405 28.23 7.81 10.06
CA THR A 405 27.04 7.65 10.90
C THR A 405 25.73 7.76 10.12
N LYS A 406 25.75 8.01 8.81
CA LYS A 406 24.55 8.13 7.97
C LYS A 406 24.70 7.35 6.69
N ASP A 407 23.66 6.67 6.24
CA ASP A 407 23.64 5.96 4.96
C ASP A 407 22.64 6.56 3.98
N TYR A 408 22.84 6.26 2.69
CA TYR A 408 21.90 6.63 1.64
C TYR A 408 21.03 5.44 1.24
N PHE A 409 19.76 5.71 0.96
CA PHE A 409 18.78 4.71 0.54
C PHE A 409 18.12 5.16 -0.75
N ILE A 410 17.94 4.23 -1.69
CA ILE A 410 17.45 4.52 -3.03
C ILE A 410 16.31 3.57 -3.40
N ASN A 411 15.25 4.09 -3.98
CA ASN A 411 14.22 3.31 -4.67
C ASN A 411 13.74 4.01 -5.95
N PHE A 412 13.15 3.23 -6.84
CA PHE A 412 12.32 3.76 -7.92
C PHE A 412 10.87 3.91 -7.42
N ASN A 413 10.40 5.14 -7.22
CA ASN A 413 9.08 5.42 -6.65
C ASN A 413 7.98 5.39 -7.71
N ARG A 414 7.83 4.24 -8.38
CA ARG A 414 6.85 3.99 -9.45
C ARG A 414 5.41 4.24 -8.96
N LYS A 415 4.62 5.01 -9.71
CA LYS A 415 3.21 5.34 -9.42
C LYS A 415 2.23 4.40 -10.14
N ILE A 416 2.02 3.21 -9.58
CA ILE A 416 1.10 2.20 -10.13
C ILE A 416 0.50 1.34 -9.00
N GLY A 417 -0.69 0.79 -9.20
CA GLY A 417 -1.33 -0.09 -8.22
C GLY A 417 -1.40 0.54 -6.82
N MET A 418 -0.80 -0.12 -5.82
CA MET A 418 -0.75 0.32 -4.43
C MET A 418 0.05 1.60 -4.17
N THR A 419 0.76 2.15 -5.15
CA THR A 419 1.42 3.47 -5.06
C THR A 419 0.83 4.48 -6.04
N SER A 420 -0.35 4.21 -6.62
CA SER A 420 -0.97 5.05 -7.65
C SER A 420 -1.40 6.44 -7.15
N GLN A 421 -1.50 6.64 -5.83
CA GLN A 421 -1.85 7.90 -5.19
C GLN A 421 -0.63 8.63 -4.61
N ASN A 422 0.60 8.18 -4.93
CA ASN A 422 1.81 8.96 -4.66
C ASN A 422 1.63 10.40 -5.16
N ARG A 423 1.88 11.35 -4.25
CA ARG A 423 1.66 12.78 -4.51
C ARG A 423 2.90 13.45 -5.08
N GLU A 424 4.06 13.09 -4.56
CA GLU A 424 5.34 13.70 -4.92
C GLU A 424 6.37 12.63 -5.30
N PHE A 425 7.36 13.07 -6.09
CA PHE A 425 8.49 12.25 -6.56
C PHE A 425 8.05 10.90 -7.13
N SER A 426 6.92 10.92 -7.84
CA SER A 426 6.35 9.76 -8.51
C SER A 426 7.10 9.48 -9.80
N ASP A 427 7.23 8.20 -10.15
CA ASP A 427 7.88 7.75 -11.38
C ASP A 427 9.32 8.27 -11.52
N ARG A 428 10.00 8.43 -10.37
CA ARG A 428 11.37 8.93 -10.24
C ARG A 428 12.20 8.05 -9.32
N VAL A 429 13.52 8.16 -9.43
CA VAL A 429 14.45 7.55 -8.47
C VAL A 429 14.70 8.53 -7.33
N ASN A 430 14.40 8.13 -6.11
CA ASN A 430 14.54 8.98 -4.93
C ASN A 430 15.74 8.55 -4.11
N VAL A 431 16.53 9.54 -3.67
CA VAL A 431 17.69 9.35 -2.82
C VAL A 431 17.37 9.91 -1.44
N TYR A 432 17.41 9.06 -0.42
CA TYR A 432 17.16 9.41 0.97
C TYR A 432 18.44 9.32 1.79
N GLU A 433 18.60 10.18 2.79
CA GLU A 433 19.58 10.08 3.86
C GLU A 433 18.90 9.64 5.16
N GLN A 434 19.50 8.72 5.90
CA GLN A 434 19.04 8.35 7.25
C GLN A 434 20.25 8.10 8.15
N ASP A 435 20.12 8.45 9.43
CA ASP A 435 21.14 8.13 10.44
C ASP A 435 21.21 6.62 10.68
N GLY A 436 22.41 6.10 10.87
CA GLY A 436 22.72 4.69 10.95
C GLY A 436 22.58 3.96 9.62
N ASN A 437 22.60 2.63 9.69
CA ASN A 437 22.56 1.73 8.54
C ASN A 437 21.13 1.31 8.14
N GLY A 438 20.11 2.02 8.64
CA GLY A 438 18.70 1.71 8.43
C GLY A 438 18.13 0.60 9.31
N GLU A 439 18.90 0.03 10.24
CA GLU A 439 18.44 -1.06 11.14
C GLU A 439 18.00 -0.54 12.53
N SER A 440 18.33 0.71 12.86
CA SER A 440 18.00 1.35 14.14
C SER A 440 16.61 1.98 14.13
N TYR A 441 15.95 1.95 15.29
CA TYR A 441 14.63 2.56 15.48
C TYR A 441 14.68 4.08 15.51
N GLY A 442 13.59 4.73 15.07
CA GLY A 442 13.38 6.15 15.34
C GLY A 442 14.25 7.12 14.55
N ASN A 443 14.95 6.66 13.50
CA ASN A 443 15.78 7.52 12.66
C ASN A 443 14.97 8.14 11.50
N PRO A 444 14.84 9.47 11.44
CA PRO A 444 14.12 10.13 10.36
C PRO A 444 14.86 9.93 9.04
N SER A 445 14.13 9.82 7.94
CA SER A 445 14.72 9.83 6.59
C SER A 445 14.46 11.16 5.91
N LYS A 446 15.48 11.69 5.25
CA LYS A 446 15.41 12.95 4.51
C LYS A 446 15.57 12.71 3.02
N VAL A 447 14.64 13.17 2.20
CA VAL A 447 14.83 13.21 0.74
C VAL A 447 15.98 14.18 0.44
N LEU A 448 17.00 13.69 -0.26
CA LEU A 448 18.10 14.52 -0.75
C LEU A 448 17.87 14.93 -2.21
N GLN A 449 17.31 14.03 -3.02
CA GLN A 449 17.06 14.29 -4.43
C GLN A 449 16.02 13.33 -5.02
N SER A 450 15.31 13.80 -6.04
CA SER A 450 14.44 12.99 -6.91
C SER A 450 14.87 13.15 -8.36
N LEU A 451 15.20 12.04 -9.03
CA LEU A 451 15.89 11.99 -10.32
C LEU A 451 14.98 11.41 -11.42
N ASN A 452 14.91 12.09 -12.56
CA ASN A 452 14.33 11.58 -13.79
C ASN A 452 15.38 10.79 -14.60
N GLY A 453 14.93 10.09 -15.65
CA GLY A 453 15.84 9.50 -16.63
C GLY A 453 16.73 10.56 -17.27
N GLY A 454 18.04 10.34 -17.22
CA GLY A 454 19.09 11.27 -17.67
C GLY A 454 19.72 12.12 -16.56
N ASP A 455 19.06 12.25 -15.40
CA ASP A 455 19.55 13.09 -14.31
C ASP A 455 20.73 12.42 -13.55
N GLU A 456 21.60 13.26 -13.00
CA GLU A 456 22.70 12.84 -12.13
C GLU A 456 22.70 13.67 -10.83
N TRP A 457 22.92 13.01 -9.71
CA TRP A 457 23.20 13.64 -8.42
C TRP A 457 24.60 13.30 -7.95
N THR A 458 25.28 14.26 -7.33
CA THR A 458 26.64 14.06 -6.83
C THR A 458 26.80 14.50 -5.38
N LYS A 459 27.67 13.80 -4.65
CA LYS A 459 28.10 14.13 -3.29
C LYS A 459 29.62 14.17 -3.25
N ALA A 460 30.16 15.38 -3.15
CA ALA A 460 31.59 15.58 -2.96
C ALA A 460 32.06 15.03 -1.60
N ASP A 461 33.33 14.63 -1.54
CA ASP A 461 34.01 14.13 -0.34
C ASP A 461 33.21 13.05 0.43
N PHE A 462 32.69 12.08 -0.33
CA PHE A 462 31.86 11.01 0.20
C PHE A 462 32.63 10.19 1.24
N GLY A 463 32.08 10.04 2.44
CA GLY A 463 32.71 9.31 3.54
C GLY A 463 34.06 9.89 4.00
N ASN A 464 34.31 11.20 3.78
CA ASN A 464 35.61 11.86 4.00
C ASN A 464 36.76 11.23 3.19
N SER A 465 36.46 10.64 2.03
CA SER A 465 37.44 9.93 1.20
C SER A 465 38.20 10.84 0.22
N GLY A 466 37.81 12.11 0.10
CA GLY A 466 38.25 13.03 -0.95
C GLY A 466 37.69 12.72 -2.34
N LYS A 467 36.83 11.69 -2.48
CA LYS A 467 36.21 11.28 -3.75
C LYS A 467 34.75 11.71 -3.82
N THR A 468 34.28 11.98 -5.03
CA THR A 468 32.86 12.32 -5.30
C THR A 468 32.07 11.05 -5.56
N LEU A 469 30.94 10.85 -4.88
CA LEU A 469 29.93 9.86 -5.26
C LEU A 469 29.02 10.47 -6.33
N SER A 470 28.77 9.76 -7.42
CA SER A 470 27.76 10.09 -8.43
C SER A 470 26.69 9.01 -8.51
N ILE A 471 25.43 9.43 -8.61
CA ILE A 471 24.25 8.59 -8.84
C ILE A 471 23.59 9.11 -10.11
N LYS A 472 23.65 8.32 -11.19
CA LYS A 472 23.05 8.65 -12.47
C LYS A 472 21.90 7.71 -12.78
N VAL A 473 20.75 8.27 -13.15
CA VAL A 473 19.65 7.50 -13.74
C VAL A 473 19.84 7.54 -15.24
N ASN A 474 20.21 6.41 -15.84
CA ASN A 474 20.47 6.35 -17.28
C ASN A 474 19.16 6.45 -18.07
N GLU A 475 18.16 5.67 -17.67
CA GLU A 475 16.82 5.67 -18.26
C GLU A 475 15.76 5.27 -17.23
N ILE A 476 14.51 5.67 -17.47
CA ILE A 476 13.34 5.18 -16.74
C ILE A 476 12.37 4.61 -17.78
N VAL A 477 11.97 3.35 -17.56
CA VAL A 477 10.91 2.68 -18.29
C VAL A 477 9.76 2.48 -17.32
N LEU A 478 8.62 3.13 -17.56
CA LEU A 478 7.52 3.07 -16.61
C LEU A 478 6.82 1.71 -16.61
N GLY A 479 6.69 1.05 -17.76
CA GLY A 479 5.87 -0.15 -17.86
C GLY A 479 4.43 0.05 -17.33
N ASP A 480 3.72 -1.06 -17.13
CA ASP A 480 2.40 -1.11 -16.53
C ASP A 480 2.26 -2.37 -15.65
N GLU A 481 1.05 -2.85 -15.38
CA GLU A 481 0.85 -4.07 -14.58
C GLU A 481 1.27 -5.35 -15.33
N SER A 482 1.35 -5.29 -16.66
CA SER A 482 1.74 -6.39 -17.54
C SER A 482 3.19 -6.31 -18.03
N ILE A 483 3.75 -5.10 -18.06
CA ILE A 483 5.13 -4.83 -18.47
C ILE A 483 5.88 -4.26 -17.28
N ILE A 484 6.97 -4.91 -16.88
CA ILE A 484 7.76 -4.41 -15.77
C ILE A 484 8.35 -3.03 -16.04
N GLY A 485 8.11 -2.11 -15.11
CA GLY A 485 8.74 -0.81 -15.06
C GLY A 485 10.02 -0.87 -14.25
N TYR A 486 11.04 -0.16 -14.71
CA TYR A 486 12.32 -0.07 -14.02
C TYR A 486 13.00 1.27 -14.25
N ALA A 487 13.93 1.62 -13.36
CA ALA A 487 14.89 2.70 -13.56
C ALA A 487 16.30 2.10 -13.64
N ASP A 488 17.00 2.32 -14.75
CA ASP A 488 18.40 1.92 -14.90
C ASP A 488 19.32 2.95 -14.23
N VAL A 489 20.11 2.51 -13.26
CA VAL A 489 20.89 3.39 -12.38
C VAL A 489 22.34 2.95 -12.34
N THR A 490 23.25 3.92 -12.51
CA THR A 490 24.69 3.75 -12.31
C THR A 490 25.14 4.59 -11.12
N ILE A 491 25.79 3.95 -10.17
CA ILE A 491 26.40 4.57 -9.00
C ILE A 491 27.92 4.40 -9.10
N CYS A 492 28.68 5.45 -8.81
CA CYS A 492 30.14 5.36 -8.86
C CYS A 492 30.81 6.33 -7.87
N LEU A 493 31.96 5.92 -7.31
CA LEU A 493 32.81 6.71 -6.43
C LEU A 493 34.12 7.09 -7.11
N GLY A 494 34.33 8.38 -7.36
CA GLY A 494 35.53 8.90 -8.01
C GLY A 494 35.30 9.19 -9.49
N THR A 495 36.08 8.57 -10.37
CA THR A 495 36.01 8.82 -11.82
C THR A 495 34.98 7.91 -12.47
N CYS A 496 33.85 8.48 -12.88
CA CYS A 496 32.74 7.71 -13.43
C CYS A 496 32.78 7.69 -14.95
N ASN A 497 32.92 6.49 -15.52
CA ASN A 497 32.75 6.26 -16.94
C ASN A 497 31.28 5.95 -17.22
N PHE A 498 30.44 6.99 -17.23
CA PHE A 498 29.12 6.87 -17.82
C PHE A 498 29.34 6.72 -19.33
N GLY A 499 29.15 5.52 -19.88
CA GLY A 499 29.30 5.29 -21.31
C GLY A 499 28.60 6.41 -22.11
N SER A 500 29.27 6.96 -23.12
CA SER A 500 28.64 7.94 -23.99
C SER A 500 27.35 7.35 -24.58
N PRO A 501 26.28 8.14 -24.75
CA PRO A 501 25.04 7.64 -25.34
C PRO A 501 25.38 7.00 -26.69
N SER A 502 25.09 5.70 -26.81
CA SER A 502 25.29 4.96 -28.04
C SER A 502 24.43 5.60 -29.13
N ILE A 503 25.08 6.33 -30.04
CA ILE A 503 24.45 6.79 -31.28
C ILE A 503 24.00 5.54 -32.04
N SER A 504 22.69 5.32 -32.10
CA SER A 504 22.11 4.29 -32.94
C SER A 504 22.62 4.45 -34.38
N PRO A 505 23.19 3.40 -35.02
CA PRO A 505 23.71 3.53 -36.37
C PRO A 505 22.57 3.87 -37.34
N SER A 506 22.83 4.85 -38.21
CA SER A 506 21.94 5.26 -39.30
C SER A 506 21.52 4.07 -40.17
N PRO A 507 20.27 4.07 -40.68
CA PRO A 507 19.75 2.98 -41.50
C PRO A 507 20.53 2.92 -42.83
N THR A 508 21.18 1.78 -43.08
CA THR A 508 21.90 1.52 -44.33
C THR A 508 20.92 0.98 -45.39
N ASP A 509 21.15 1.43 -46.62
CA ASP A 509 20.33 1.25 -47.83
C ASP A 509 19.80 -0.17 -48.12
N ALA A 510 18.66 -0.19 -48.82
CA ALA A 510 17.96 -1.38 -49.28
C ALA A 510 18.75 -2.20 -50.33
N PRO A 511 18.75 -3.55 -50.26
CA PRO A 511 19.41 -4.38 -51.25
C PRO A 511 18.48 -4.71 -52.44
N SER A 512 18.99 -4.49 -53.65
CA SER A 512 18.40 -4.98 -54.90
C SER A 512 18.79 -6.44 -55.20
N GLY A 513 17.82 -7.23 -55.65
CA GLY A 513 17.98 -8.18 -56.77
C GLY A 513 18.95 -9.37 -56.66
N SER A 514 18.40 -10.53 -56.24
CA SER A 514 18.64 -11.89 -56.75
C SER A 514 19.93 -12.22 -57.54
N SER A 515 20.76 -13.14 -57.02
CA SER A 515 20.87 -14.53 -57.56
C SER A 515 21.92 -15.41 -56.85
N SER A 516 21.53 -16.69 -56.70
CA SER A 516 22.29 -17.93 -56.52
C SER A 516 23.42 -18.03 -55.47
N LEU A 517 23.17 -18.81 -54.40
CA LEU A 517 23.74 -20.15 -54.15
C LEU A 517 23.50 -20.52 -52.66
N ARG A 518 22.99 -21.73 -52.44
CA ARG A 518 22.71 -22.35 -51.12
C ARG A 518 23.99 -23.10 -50.62
N PRO A 519 24.02 -23.67 -49.40
CA PRO A 519 24.67 -23.11 -48.20
C PRO A 519 25.75 -24.04 -47.62
N THR A 520 26.61 -23.56 -46.71
CA THR A 520 27.22 -24.46 -45.70
C THR A 520 27.42 -23.71 -44.38
N LEU A 521 26.55 -23.98 -43.41
CA LEU A 521 26.72 -23.64 -42.00
C LEU A 521 27.36 -24.85 -41.31
N ILE A 522 28.51 -24.63 -40.69
CA ILE A 522 29.09 -25.53 -39.70
C ILE A 522 28.45 -25.13 -38.36
N SER A 523 27.60 -26.02 -37.84
CA SER A 523 27.07 -25.99 -36.49
C SER A 523 27.96 -26.86 -35.61
N SER A 524 28.46 -26.30 -34.51
CA SER A 524 29.04 -27.07 -33.40
C SER A 524 28.29 -26.70 -32.12
N SER A 525 27.34 -27.55 -31.74
CA SER A 525 26.74 -27.61 -30.40
C SER A 525 27.60 -28.51 -29.50
N PRO A 526 27.89 -28.12 -28.25
CA PRO A 526 28.31 -29.04 -27.20
C PRO A 526 27.07 -29.61 -26.50
N THR A 527 26.86 -30.92 -26.64
CA THR A 527 25.95 -31.74 -25.84
C THR A 527 26.63 -32.14 -24.53
N GLY A 528 26.07 -31.70 -23.41
CA GLY A 528 26.24 -32.33 -22.10
C GLY A 528 24.86 -32.67 -21.56
N ASN A 529 24.53 -33.96 -21.45
CA ASN A 529 23.35 -34.45 -20.73
C ASN A 529 23.57 -34.21 -19.22
N PRO A 530 22.70 -33.47 -18.52
CA PRO A 530 22.54 -33.64 -17.09
C PRO A 530 21.63 -34.85 -16.84
N THR A 531 22.09 -35.75 -16.00
CA THR A 531 21.38 -36.91 -15.50
C THR A 531 20.08 -36.45 -14.83
N SER A 532 18.96 -36.80 -15.46
CA SER A 532 17.63 -36.65 -14.88
C SER A 532 17.44 -37.67 -13.75
N SER A 533 17.30 -37.20 -12.52
CA SER A 533 16.56 -37.89 -11.48
C SER A 533 15.41 -36.98 -11.07
N PHE A 534 14.34 -36.98 -11.87
CA PHE A 534 13.05 -36.49 -11.41
C PHE A 534 12.55 -37.44 -10.31
N SER A 535 12.35 -36.95 -9.10
CA SER A 535 11.48 -37.60 -8.13
C SER A 535 10.10 -36.96 -8.26
N PRO A 536 9.17 -37.50 -9.07
CA PRO A 536 7.77 -37.14 -8.92
C PRO A 536 7.30 -37.56 -7.53
N THR A 537 6.43 -36.77 -6.89
CA THR A 537 5.61 -37.26 -5.77
C THR A 537 4.83 -38.47 -6.30
N THR A 538 5.20 -39.67 -5.89
CA THR A 538 4.52 -40.89 -6.34
C THR A 538 3.29 -41.13 -5.46
N GLU A 539 2.28 -41.86 -5.94
CA GLU A 539 1.17 -42.32 -5.09
C GLU A 539 1.63 -43.14 -3.87
N GLU A 540 2.90 -43.55 -3.80
CA GLU A 540 3.49 -44.19 -2.62
C GLU A 540 3.79 -43.20 -1.47
N ASP A 541 3.81 -41.89 -1.72
CA ASP A 541 4.20 -40.87 -0.73
C ASP A 541 3.07 -40.44 0.21
N TYR A 542 1.82 -40.58 -0.23
CA TYR A 542 0.65 -40.22 0.55
C TYR A 542 -0.56 -41.05 0.13
N LYS A 543 -1.38 -41.47 1.09
CA LYS A 543 -2.55 -42.30 0.83
C LYS A 543 -3.83 -41.52 1.10
N ASP A 544 -4.71 -41.47 0.11
CA ASP A 544 -6.04 -40.89 0.24
C ASP A 544 -6.95 -41.74 1.12
N TYR A 545 -7.66 -41.07 2.03
CA TYR A 545 -8.69 -41.62 2.89
C TYR A 545 -9.95 -40.79 2.73
N GLN A 546 -11.08 -41.49 2.66
CA GLN A 546 -12.40 -40.88 2.77
C GLN A 546 -12.92 -41.13 4.17
N PHE A 547 -13.39 -40.09 4.84
CA PHE A 547 -13.93 -40.22 6.19
C PHE A 547 -15.29 -39.54 6.28
N GLU A 548 -16.27 -40.26 6.81
CA GLU A 548 -17.63 -39.77 6.96
C GLU A 548 -17.73 -38.89 8.21
N VAL A 549 -17.87 -37.59 8.02
CA VAL A 549 -18.04 -36.61 9.10
C VAL A 549 -19.52 -36.48 9.46
N GLY A 550 -20.45 -36.64 8.51
CA GLY A 550 -21.90 -36.50 8.76
C GLY A 550 -22.39 -35.05 8.77
N SER A 551 -23.64 -34.84 9.15
CA SER A 551 -24.23 -33.50 9.37
C SER A 551 -23.68 -32.84 10.63
N SER A 552 -23.72 -31.50 10.70
CA SER A 552 -23.26 -30.77 11.89
C SER A 552 -24.27 -30.71 13.04
N ASN A 553 -25.40 -31.41 12.92
CA ASN A 553 -26.44 -31.47 13.96
C ASN A 553 -26.88 -30.10 14.50
N GLY A 554 -26.94 -29.08 13.62
CA GLY A 554 -27.35 -27.73 13.99
C GLY A 554 -26.21 -26.78 14.38
N GLN A 555 -24.97 -27.24 14.42
CA GLN A 555 -23.78 -26.43 14.73
C GLN A 555 -23.10 -25.90 13.46
N THR A 556 -22.30 -24.84 13.57
CA THR A 556 -21.49 -24.28 12.46
C THR A 556 -20.22 -25.10 12.17
N SER A 557 -19.78 -25.90 13.13
CA SER A 557 -18.64 -26.81 13.01
C SER A 557 -18.97 -28.21 13.53
N LYS A 558 -18.14 -29.18 13.15
CA LYS A 558 -18.20 -30.55 13.68
C LYS A 558 -16.80 -31.12 13.78
N THR A 559 -16.48 -31.62 14.97
CA THR A 559 -15.25 -32.34 15.24
C THR A 559 -15.49 -33.84 15.30
N VAL A 560 -14.63 -34.62 14.66
CA VAL A 560 -14.66 -36.08 14.64
C VAL A 560 -13.27 -36.64 14.93
N GLU A 561 -13.22 -37.83 15.53
CA GLU A 561 -11.97 -38.55 15.78
C GLU A 561 -11.56 -39.35 14.53
N LEU A 562 -10.32 -39.13 14.10
CA LEU A 562 -9.67 -39.75 12.96
C LEU A 562 -9.04 -41.09 13.34
N PRO A 563 -8.91 -42.02 12.37
CA PRO A 563 -8.33 -43.33 12.62
C PRO A 563 -6.81 -43.30 12.92
N PHE A 564 -6.11 -42.21 12.58
CA PHE A 564 -4.65 -42.07 12.70
C PHE A 564 -4.25 -40.63 13.09
N ASP A 565 -3.11 -40.47 13.78
CA ASP A 565 -2.57 -39.18 14.27
C ASP A 565 -1.89 -38.30 13.20
N ASN A 566 -1.54 -38.87 12.04
CA ASN A 566 -0.74 -38.22 11.00
C ASN A 566 -1.54 -38.01 9.72
N MET A 567 -2.64 -37.28 9.85
CA MET A 567 -3.58 -37.02 8.75
C MET A 567 -3.60 -35.53 8.42
N LEU A 568 -3.71 -35.21 7.13
CA LEU A 568 -3.97 -33.86 6.63
C LEU A 568 -5.41 -33.78 6.13
N GLY A 569 -6.11 -32.71 6.49
CA GLY A 569 -7.53 -32.50 6.16
C GLY A 569 -7.73 -31.49 5.04
N PHE A 570 -8.74 -31.74 4.20
CA PHE A 570 -9.10 -30.88 3.08
C PHE A 570 -10.56 -30.43 3.19
N PRO A 571 -10.84 -29.13 2.96
CA PRO A 571 -12.17 -28.54 3.20
C PRO A 571 -13.22 -28.87 2.15
N GLN A 572 -12.81 -29.35 0.98
CA GLN A 572 -13.75 -29.72 -0.08
C GLN A 572 -14.32 -31.12 0.20
N PRO A 573 -15.65 -31.26 0.37
CA PRO A 573 -16.27 -32.57 0.55
C PRO A 573 -16.22 -33.38 -0.74
N ILE A 574 -16.03 -34.70 -0.61
CA ILE A 574 -16.00 -35.63 -1.75
C ILE A 574 -17.38 -35.69 -2.43
N ASN A 575 -18.45 -35.67 -1.63
CA ASN A 575 -19.83 -35.60 -2.12
C ASN A 575 -20.30 -34.16 -2.39
N ARG A 576 -19.44 -33.35 -3.02
CA ARG A 576 -19.66 -31.93 -3.36
C ARG A 576 -21.02 -31.57 -3.97
N ARG A 577 -21.66 -32.49 -4.70
CA ARG A 577 -22.95 -32.25 -5.38
C ARG A 577 -24.15 -32.12 -4.43
N GLU A 578 -23.98 -32.48 -3.15
CA GLU A 578 -25.04 -32.36 -2.15
C GLU A 578 -25.10 -30.96 -1.50
N PHE A 579 -24.05 -30.15 -1.69
CA PHE A 579 -23.91 -28.84 -1.06
C PHE A 579 -24.26 -27.71 -2.03
N SER A 580 -24.76 -26.57 -1.51
CA SER A 580 -25.13 -25.43 -2.35
C SER A 580 -23.91 -24.76 -2.99
N SER A 581 -24.15 -24.04 -4.09
CA SER A 581 -23.12 -23.27 -4.78
C SER A 581 -22.54 -22.09 -3.98
N SER A 582 -23.10 -21.80 -2.81
CA SER A 582 -22.64 -20.75 -1.91
C SER A 582 -22.00 -21.29 -0.63
N THR A 583 -22.02 -22.61 -0.40
CA THR A 583 -21.49 -23.19 0.83
C THR A 583 -19.96 -23.25 0.79
N GLN A 584 -19.27 -22.80 1.84
CA GLN A 584 -17.82 -22.88 2.02
C GLN A 584 -17.46 -23.57 3.33
N PHE A 585 -16.32 -24.25 3.34
CA PHE A 585 -15.80 -24.95 4.50
C PHE A 585 -14.30 -24.71 4.72
N THR A 586 -13.85 -24.87 5.96
CA THR A 586 -12.45 -25.12 6.35
C THR A 586 -12.31 -26.52 6.95
N ALA A 587 -11.10 -27.07 6.91
CA ALA A 587 -10.74 -28.34 7.53
C ALA A 587 -9.43 -28.18 8.31
N GLU A 588 -9.47 -28.55 9.58
CA GLU A 588 -8.34 -28.46 10.50
C GLU A 588 -8.13 -29.79 11.20
N VAL A 589 -6.88 -30.25 11.24
CA VAL A 589 -6.51 -31.51 11.92
C VAL A 589 -5.53 -31.20 13.04
N GLU A 590 -5.89 -31.58 14.26
CA GLU A 590 -5.04 -31.51 15.45
C GLU A 590 -4.94 -32.90 16.09
N GLY A 591 -3.79 -33.56 15.93
CA GLY A 591 -3.64 -34.96 16.33
C GLY A 591 -4.64 -35.86 15.61
N LYS A 592 -5.51 -36.55 16.37
CA LYS A 592 -6.62 -37.35 15.80
C LYS A 592 -7.91 -36.56 15.62
N SER A 593 -7.97 -35.27 15.89
CA SER A 593 -9.23 -34.53 15.77
C SER A 593 -9.28 -33.84 14.41
N LEU A 594 -10.29 -34.15 13.59
CA LEU A 594 -10.64 -33.36 12.41
C LEU A 594 -11.82 -32.45 12.76
N THR A 595 -11.65 -31.15 12.59
CA THR A 595 -12.74 -30.16 12.67
C THR A 595 -13.06 -29.64 11.28
N ILE A 596 -14.32 -29.80 10.87
CA ILE A 596 -14.88 -29.15 9.68
C ILE A 596 -15.73 -27.97 10.13
N THR A 597 -15.49 -26.79 9.57
CA THR A 597 -16.24 -25.57 9.90
C THR A 597 -16.82 -24.97 8.64
N LYS A 598 -18.12 -24.66 8.66
CA LYS A 598 -18.78 -23.96 7.56
C LYS A 598 -18.51 -22.46 7.69
N THR A 599 -17.88 -21.87 6.67
CA THR A 599 -17.45 -20.46 6.68
C THR A 599 -18.40 -19.52 5.92
N SER A 600 -19.30 -20.06 5.11
CA SER A 600 -20.28 -19.29 4.33
C SER A 600 -21.62 -19.11 5.07
N ASN A 601 -22.01 -17.87 5.38
CA ASN A 601 -23.24 -17.51 6.09
C ASN A 601 -23.40 -18.20 7.47
N SER A 602 -24.17 -17.60 8.38
CA SER A 602 -24.45 -18.23 9.68
C SER A 602 -25.31 -19.50 9.51
N GLY A 603 -24.95 -20.57 10.24
CA GLY A 603 -25.78 -21.79 10.36
C GLY A 603 -25.07 -23.13 10.10
N SER A 604 -25.85 -24.21 10.09
CA SER A 604 -25.39 -25.60 10.02
C SER A 604 -25.37 -26.18 8.59
N TRP A 605 -24.90 -27.43 8.46
CA TRP A 605 -25.13 -28.27 7.28
C TRP A 605 -25.85 -29.55 7.68
N SER A 606 -26.87 -29.92 6.91
CA SER A 606 -27.69 -31.12 7.15
C SER A 606 -27.28 -32.32 6.30
N GLN A 607 -26.50 -32.08 5.25
CA GLN A 607 -25.95 -33.11 4.37
C GLN A 607 -24.90 -33.95 5.09
N ASN A 608 -24.63 -35.13 4.57
CA ASN A 608 -23.50 -35.92 5.04
C ASN A 608 -22.20 -35.31 4.52
N PHE A 609 -21.29 -34.83 5.36
CA PHE A 609 -19.99 -34.35 4.86
C PHE A 609 -19.00 -35.51 4.77
N ILE A 610 -18.48 -35.81 3.58
CA ILE A 610 -17.44 -36.83 3.39
C ILE A 610 -16.11 -36.11 3.16
N ALA A 611 -15.24 -36.13 4.17
CA ALA A 611 -13.93 -35.47 4.13
C ALA A 611 -12.93 -36.27 3.29
N ARG A 612 -12.14 -35.56 2.49
CA ARG A 612 -10.88 -36.07 1.97
C ARG A 612 -9.80 -35.87 3.02
N LEU A 613 -9.08 -36.93 3.33
CA LEU A 613 -7.94 -36.92 4.23
C LEU A 613 -6.75 -37.56 3.54
N VAL A 614 -5.55 -37.10 3.87
CA VAL A 614 -4.30 -37.67 3.35
C VAL A 614 -3.45 -38.15 4.53
N LYS A 615 -3.11 -39.45 4.54
CA LYS A 615 -2.20 -40.00 5.55
C LYS A 615 -0.75 -39.75 5.14
N VAL A 616 0.02 -39.16 6.05
CA VAL A 616 1.44 -38.86 5.87
C VAL A 616 2.29 -39.50 6.97
N ALA A 617 3.60 -39.62 6.75
CA ALA A 617 4.52 -40.18 7.74
C ALA A 617 4.60 -39.32 9.02
N ASP A 618 4.63 -38.00 8.86
CA ASP A 618 4.66 -36.99 9.92
C ASP A 618 3.90 -35.75 9.44
N SER A 619 2.73 -35.48 10.02
CA SER A 619 1.88 -34.33 9.66
C SER A 619 2.47 -33.00 10.09
N SER A 620 3.35 -32.97 11.10
CA SER A 620 3.96 -31.73 11.59
C SER A 620 4.98 -31.13 10.62
N SER A 621 5.55 -31.96 9.74
CA SER A 621 6.49 -31.53 8.69
C SER A 621 5.82 -30.81 7.50
N TRP A 622 4.48 -30.85 7.41
CA TRP A 622 3.73 -30.26 6.30
C TRP A 622 3.18 -28.88 6.67
N LYS A 623 3.40 -27.91 5.79
CA LYS A 623 2.96 -26.52 5.95
C LYS A 623 2.05 -26.11 4.79
N LYS A 624 1.09 -25.21 5.04
CA LYS A 624 0.30 -24.59 3.97
C LYS A 624 1.17 -23.59 3.21
N PHE A 625 1.12 -23.63 1.89
CA PHE A 625 1.92 -22.79 1.01
C PHE A 625 1.05 -22.24 -0.12
N ARG A 626 1.20 -20.95 -0.42
CA ARG A 626 0.38 -20.24 -1.39
C ARG A 626 0.76 -20.62 -2.83
N VAL A 627 -0.24 -20.93 -3.64
CA VAL A 627 -0.12 -21.44 -5.02
C VAL A 627 -0.95 -20.64 -6.04
N GLY A 628 -1.90 -19.79 -5.63
CA GLY A 628 -2.74 -19.01 -6.58
C GLY A 628 -3.05 -17.60 -6.10
N PRO A 629 -3.88 -16.81 -6.82
CA PRO A 629 -4.58 -17.16 -8.06
C PRO A 629 -3.64 -17.26 -9.26
N SER A 630 -4.05 -17.99 -10.31
CA SER A 630 -3.28 -18.10 -11.55
C SER A 630 -3.72 -17.12 -12.65
N GLU A 631 -4.84 -16.42 -12.44
CA GLU A 631 -5.36 -15.42 -13.39
C GLU A 631 -4.57 -14.10 -13.39
N ASN A 632 -3.73 -13.84 -12.37
CA ASN A 632 -3.00 -12.59 -12.20
C ASN A 632 -1.57 -12.62 -12.78
N VAL A 633 -1.19 -13.68 -13.50
CA VAL A 633 0.13 -13.79 -14.16
C VAL A 633 -0.14 -13.86 -15.65
N GLY A 634 0.14 -12.78 -16.39
CA GLY A 634 -0.28 -12.45 -17.78
C GLY A 634 -0.09 -13.49 -18.89
N SER A 635 -0.52 -14.73 -18.69
CA SER A 635 -0.55 -15.82 -19.64
C SER A 635 -1.73 -16.71 -19.25
N ASN A 636 -2.53 -17.12 -20.23
CA ASN A 636 -3.48 -18.23 -20.12
C ASN A 636 -2.73 -19.57 -19.92
N SER A 637 -1.74 -19.63 -19.03
CA SER A 637 -0.85 -20.77 -18.88
C SER A 637 -1.38 -21.73 -17.82
N ASN A 638 -2.11 -22.73 -18.30
CA ASN A 638 -2.09 -24.04 -17.69
C ASN A 638 -0.95 -24.81 -18.38
N PRO A 639 0.19 -25.10 -17.72
CA PRO A 639 0.43 -25.10 -16.28
C PRO A 639 0.93 -23.75 -15.70
N PHE A 640 0.60 -23.50 -14.43
CA PHE A 640 1.06 -22.38 -13.61
C PHE A 640 2.38 -22.71 -12.89
N PHE A 641 3.21 -21.71 -12.58
CA PHE A 641 4.49 -21.92 -11.90
C PHE A 641 4.64 -21.03 -10.67
N VAL A 642 5.14 -21.60 -9.57
CA VAL A 642 5.44 -20.92 -8.30
C VAL A 642 6.80 -21.39 -7.78
N ASP A 643 7.57 -20.48 -7.17
CA ASP A 643 8.82 -20.83 -6.53
C ASP A 643 8.61 -21.29 -5.08
N LEU A 644 9.06 -22.50 -4.77
CA LEU A 644 9.11 -23.11 -3.46
C LEU A 644 10.23 -22.52 -2.61
N PRO A 645 10.10 -22.53 -1.27
CA PRO A 645 11.10 -21.96 -0.36
C PRO A 645 12.46 -22.68 -0.43
N GLU A 646 12.44 -23.99 -0.67
CA GLU A 646 13.61 -24.87 -0.70
C GLU A 646 13.54 -25.80 -1.92
N GLU A 647 14.68 -26.41 -2.27
CA GLU A 647 14.75 -27.42 -3.32
C GLU A 647 14.15 -28.75 -2.82
N ASP A 648 13.72 -29.61 -3.75
CA ASP A 648 13.26 -30.97 -3.47
C ASP A 648 12.07 -31.07 -2.48
N MET A 649 11.22 -30.05 -2.45
CA MET A 649 9.99 -30.07 -1.64
C MET A 649 8.97 -31.07 -2.20
N ARG A 650 8.25 -31.73 -1.29
CA ARG A 650 7.07 -32.55 -1.56
C ARG A 650 5.82 -31.68 -1.50
N VAL A 651 4.85 -31.93 -2.38
CA VAL A 651 3.61 -31.13 -2.49
C VAL A 651 2.40 -32.05 -2.63
N ILE A 652 1.31 -31.77 -1.90
CA ILE A 652 0.03 -32.46 -2.07
C ILE A 652 -0.89 -31.60 -2.95
N PRO A 653 -1.40 -32.12 -4.08
CA PRO A 653 -2.13 -31.33 -5.10
C PRO A 653 -3.60 -31.06 -4.73
N TYR A 654 -3.90 -30.92 -3.45
CA TYR A 654 -5.25 -30.64 -2.96
C TYR A 654 -5.29 -29.29 -2.23
N PRO A 655 -6.19 -28.38 -2.63
CA PRO A 655 -6.40 -27.10 -1.97
C PRO A 655 -6.77 -27.25 -0.48
N CYS A 656 -6.08 -26.54 0.42
CA CYS A 656 -6.25 -26.65 1.87
C CYS A 656 -6.62 -25.33 2.59
N ASN A 657 -6.87 -24.25 1.85
CA ASN A 657 -7.51 -23.02 2.34
C ASN A 657 -9.05 -23.12 2.27
N SER A 658 -9.80 -22.14 2.80
CA SER A 658 -11.28 -22.16 2.77
C SER A 658 -11.81 -22.37 1.34
N MET A 659 -12.70 -23.35 1.15
CA MET A 659 -13.16 -23.78 -0.17
C MET A 659 -14.66 -23.79 -0.30
N LEU A 660 -15.16 -23.38 -1.46
CA LEU A 660 -16.53 -23.65 -1.89
C LEU A 660 -16.77 -25.17 -1.99
N ALA A 661 -17.81 -25.65 -1.32
CA ALA A 661 -18.15 -27.05 -1.19
C ALA A 661 -18.41 -27.73 -2.56
N TRP A 662 -19.01 -26.99 -3.49
CA TRP A 662 -19.35 -27.42 -4.84
C TRP A 662 -18.19 -27.27 -5.84
N TRP A 663 -17.10 -26.58 -5.46
CA TRP A 663 -15.98 -26.30 -6.34
C TRP A 663 -15.40 -27.62 -6.87
N GLY A 664 -14.87 -27.62 -8.09
CA GLY A 664 -14.65 -28.85 -8.85
C GLY A 664 -13.23 -29.09 -9.32
N ASP A 665 -12.39 -28.06 -9.23
CA ASP A 665 -11.10 -27.98 -9.90
C ASP A 665 -10.15 -29.06 -9.38
N THR A 666 -9.40 -29.68 -10.29
CA THR A 666 -8.40 -30.70 -9.95
C THR A 666 -7.04 -30.25 -10.45
N PHE A 667 -5.99 -30.64 -9.74
CA PHE A 667 -4.63 -30.18 -10.00
C PHE A 667 -3.65 -31.35 -10.01
N ASP A 668 -2.63 -31.25 -10.84
CA ASP A 668 -1.41 -32.06 -10.81
C ASP A 668 -0.23 -31.14 -10.49
N VAL A 669 0.78 -31.67 -9.80
CA VAL A 669 1.98 -30.92 -9.40
C VAL A 669 3.26 -31.62 -9.85
N GLU A 670 4.21 -30.85 -10.36
CA GLU A 670 5.57 -31.29 -10.65
C GLU A 670 6.56 -30.34 -9.98
N VAL A 671 7.54 -30.87 -9.26
CA VAL A 671 8.59 -30.06 -8.61
C VAL A 671 9.92 -30.29 -9.34
N ALA A 672 10.58 -29.19 -9.72
CA ALA A 672 11.90 -29.20 -10.35
C ALA A 672 12.80 -28.16 -9.66
N GLY A 673 13.74 -28.62 -8.84
CA GLY A 673 14.53 -27.73 -7.98
C GLY A 673 13.61 -26.94 -7.05
N LYS A 674 13.70 -25.60 -7.09
CA LYS A 674 12.78 -24.72 -6.37
C LYS A 674 11.47 -24.42 -7.11
N ARG A 675 11.26 -24.93 -8.32
CA ARG A 675 10.09 -24.54 -9.11
C ARG A 675 8.99 -25.58 -8.98
N LEU A 676 7.82 -25.17 -8.50
CA LEU A 676 6.57 -25.94 -8.52
C LEU A 676 5.77 -25.57 -9.77
N LYS A 677 5.51 -26.55 -10.62
CA LYS A 677 4.56 -26.49 -11.73
C LYS A 677 3.22 -27.06 -11.25
N VAL A 678 2.14 -26.31 -11.40
CA VAL A 678 0.78 -26.69 -11.04
C VAL A 678 -0.08 -26.69 -12.29
N THR A 679 -0.54 -27.87 -12.68
CA THR A 679 -1.38 -28.07 -13.86
C THR A 679 -2.80 -28.28 -13.41
N ARG A 680 -3.74 -27.45 -13.88
CA ARG A 680 -5.17 -27.71 -13.69
C ARG A 680 -5.58 -28.85 -14.63
N THR A 681 -6.27 -29.88 -14.13
CA THR A 681 -6.55 -31.12 -14.88
C THR A 681 -8.03 -31.33 -15.22
N ASP A 682 -8.96 -30.63 -14.59
CA ASP A 682 -10.39 -30.78 -14.88
C ASP A 682 -10.84 -30.06 -16.16
N LYS A 683 -10.13 -29.00 -16.55
CA LYS A 683 -10.34 -28.25 -17.80
C LYS A 683 -9.08 -27.48 -18.17
N ASP A 684 -8.96 -27.15 -19.46
CA ASP A 684 -7.95 -26.23 -19.94
C ASP A 684 -8.28 -24.80 -19.49
N GLY A 685 -7.38 -24.20 -18.71
CA GLY A 685 -7.52 -22.81 -18.25
C GLY A 685 -6.93 -22.55 -16.88
N THR A 686 -7.03 -21.30 -16.45
CA THR A 686 -6.53 -20.81 -15.16
C THR A 686 -7.59 -21.01 -14.05
N TRP A 687 -7.29 -20.51 -12.85
CA TRP A 687 -8.17 -20.44 -11.70
C TRP A 687 -7.98 -19.11 -10.96
N GLY A 688 -9.09 -18.45 -10.62
CA GLY A 688 -9.08 -17.13 -9.98
C GLY A 688 -8.99 -17.14 -8.45
N MET A 689 -8.97 -18.31 -7.82
CA MET A 689 -8.92 -18.42 -6.35
C MET A 689 -7.49 -18.49 -5.81
N ASN A 690 -7.24 -17.85 -4.67
CA ASN A 690 -5.95 -17.87 -3.97
C ASN A 690 -5.70 -19.22 -3.26
N LEU A 691 -5.27 -20.22 -4.03
CA LEU A 691 -5.09 -21.59 -3.51
C LEU A 691 -3.89 -21.70 -2.59
N HIS A 692 -4.01 -22.59 -1.60
CA HIS A 692 -2.91 -23.05 -0.77
C HIS A 692 -2.83 -24.58 -0.84
N PHE A 693 -1.62 -25.12 -1.00
CA PHE A 693 -1.32 -26.55 -0.95
C PHE A 693 -0.46 -26.89 0.27
N TYR A 694 -0.47 -28.15 0.70
CA TYR A 694 0.49 -28.62 1.70
C TYR A 694 1.84 -28.93 1.06
N ILE A 695 2.93 -28.42 1.65
CA ILE A 695 4.31 -28.71 1.24
C ILE A 695 5.15 -29.21 2.42
N ALA A 696 6.15 -30.05 2.16
CA ALA A 696 7.10 -30.53 3.16
C ALA A 696 8.50 -30.76 2.55
N PRO A 697 9.59 -30.68 3.33
CA PRO A 697 10.94 -31.00 2.84
C PRO A 697 11.05 -32.42 2.25
N GLY A 698 11.94 -32.61 1.28
CA GLY A 698 12.33 -33.92 0.74
C GLY A 698 12.94 -34.84 1.81
N ARG A 699 12.89 -36.16 1.62
CA ARG A 699 13.53 -37.10 2.57
C ARG A 699 15.05 -37.07 2.36
N GLU A 700 15.81 -36.91 3.44
CA GLU A 700 17.26 -37.16 3.41
C GLU A 700 17.51 -38.58 2.91
N SER A 701 18.16 -38.69 1.75
CA SER A 701 18.66 -39.98 1.25
C SER A 701 19.87 -40.37 2.12
N PRO A 702 19.94 -41.59 2.68
CA PRO A 702 21.04 -41.98 3.56
C PRO A 702 22.37 -41.90 2.80
N ALA A 703 23.26 -41.02 3.27
CA ALA A 703 24.53 -40.70 2.66
C ALA A 703 25.44 -41.94 2.50
N SER A 704 25.77 -42.31 1.26
CA SER A 704 26.85 -43.25 0.97
C SER A 704 28.20 -42.54 1.08
N SER A 705 29.02 -42.99 2.01
CA SER A 705 30.42 -42.58 2.23
C SER A 705 31.33 -42.93 1.02
N PRO A 706 32.51 -42.29 0.85
CA PRO A 706 33.35 -42.48 -0.33
C PRO A 706 34.23 -43.73 -0.19
N THR A 707 34.43 -44.47 -1.29
CA THR A 707 35.50 -45.48 -1.40
C THR A 707 36.04 -45.50 -2.83
N GLU A 708 37.37 -45.63 -2.90
CA GLU A 708 38.28 -45.43 -4.03
C GLU A 708 38.04 -46.31 -5.27
N SER A 709 38.48 -45.78 -6.42
CA SER A 709 38.61 -46.41 -7.74
C SER A 709 39.43 -47.73 -7.74
N PRO A 710 39.35 -48.58 -8.80
CA PRO A 710 40.23 -48.38 -9.96
C PRO A 710 39.68 -48.80 -11.35
N SER A 711 40.50 -48.47 -12.35
CA SER A 711 40.39 -48.43 -13.82
C SER A 711 40.09 -49.74 -14.58
N THR A 712 39.54 -49.67 -15.83
CA THR A 712 40.19 -50.12 -17.10
C THR A 712 39.28 -50.12 -18.37
N SER A 713 39.84 -49.58 -19.47
CA SER A 713 39.75 -49.81 -20.94
C SER A 713 38.49 -50.35 -21.68
N SER A 714 38.15 -49.63 -22.77
CA SER A 714 37.32 -49.91 -23.98
C SER A 714 37.67 -51.22 -24.73
N PRO A 715 36.90 -51.77 -25.74
CA PRO A 715 36.55 -51.10 -27.02
C PRO A 715 35.23 -51.51 -27.80
N THR A 716 34.79 -50.61 -28.69
CA THR A 716 34.27 -50.69 -30.10
C THR A 716 33.24 -51.76 -30.57
N VAL A 717 32.21 -51.33 -31.32
CA VAL A 717 31.81 -51.73 -32.72
C VAL A 717 30.30 -51.47 -33.00
N SER A 718 29.99 -50.81 -34.13
CA SER A 718 28.66 -50.53 -34.73
C SER A 718 28.09 -51.73 -35.53
N PRO A 719 26.76 -51.83 -35.76
CA PRO A 719 26.18 -51.63 -37.12
C PRO A 719 24.72 -51.10 -37.12
N SER A 720 24.28 -50.23 -38.04
CA SER A 720 23.69 -50.46 -39.39
C SER A 720 22.15 -50.44 -39.47
N SER A 721 21.66 -49.42 -40.20
CA SER A 721 20.52 -49.30 -41.15
C SER A 721 19.15 -49.99 -40.95
N SER A 722 18.06 -49.24 -41.21
CA SER A 722 17.08 -49.37 -42.32
C SER A 722 15.74 -48.62 -42.00
N PRO A 723 14.67 -48.64 -42.82
CA PRO A 723 14.43 -47.71 -43.94
C PRO A 723 13.06 -46.96 -43.90
N THR A 724 12.89 -46.17 -44.96
CA THR A 724 11.84 -45.22 -45.42
C THR A 724 10.44 -45.83 -45.68
N SER A 725 9.34 -45.07 -45.46
CA SER A 725 8.43 -44.49 -46.50
C SER A 725 6.92 -44.34 -46.14
N SER A 726 6.46 -43.07 -46.18
CA SER A 726 5.20 -42.50 -46.77
C SER A 726 3.81 -42.87 -46.18
N PRO A 727 2.65 -42.17 -46.47
CA PRO A 727 2.34 -41.01 -47.35
C PRO A 727 1.51 -39.86 -46.65
N THR A 728 1.60 -38.55 -46.99
CA THR A 728 0.89 -37.75 -48.05
C THR A 728 -0.41 -37.01 -47.62
N VAL A 729 -0.30 -35.66 -47.57
CA VAL A 729 -1.21 -34.59 -48.09
C VAL A 729 -2.32 -33.93 -47.21
N LEU A 730 -2.19 -32.60 -47.17
CA LEU A 730 -3.08 -31.44 -46.87
C LEU A 730 -4.52 -31.52 -47.47
N PRO A 731 -5.50 -30.65 -47.13
CA PRO A 731 -5.43 -29.18 -46.90
C PRO A 731 -6.30 -28.73 -45.69
N SER A 732 -6.63 -27.49 -45.34
CA SER A 732 -6.71 -26.18 -45.99
C SER A 732 -6.89 -25.10 -44.90
N SER A 733 -6.53 -23.87 -45.24
CA SER A 733 -6.75 -22.56 -44.59
C SER A 733 -8.13 -22.30 -43.94
N SER A 734 -8.16 -21.45 -42.91
CA SER A 734 -9.30 -20.61 -42.44
C SER A 734 -8.76 -19.45 -41.57
N PRO A 735 -9.50 -18.35 -41.30
CA PRO A 735 -9.44 -17.11 -42.09
C PRO A 735 -9.05 -15.88 -41.24
N VAL A 736 -8.72 -14.77 -41.92
CA VAL A 736 -8.75 -13.43 -41.31
C VAL A 736 -10.23 -13.02 -41.26
N GLU A 737 -10.80 -12.91 -40.06
CA GLU A 737 -12.17 -12.45 -39.90
C GLU A 737 -12.24 -10.93 -40.06
N ALA A 738 -13.06 -10.47 -41.02
CA ALA A 738 -13.30 -9.06 -41.28
C ALA A 738 -14.26 -8.48 -40.23
N CYS A 739 -13.96 -7.28 -39.74
CA CYS A 739 -14.83 -6.52 -38.84
C CYS A 739 -16.14 -6.19 -39.57
N SER A 740 -17.27 -6.76 -39.14
CA SER A 740 -18.60 -6.52 -39.73
C SER A 740 -19.67 -6.33 -38.67
N GLU A 741 -20.47 -5.26 -38.75
CA GLU A 741 -21.59 -5.00 -37.84
C GLU A 741 -22.98 -5.19 -38.49
N GLN A 742 -23.98 -5.63 -37.70
CA GLN A 742 -25.36 -5.82 -38.16
C GLN A 742 -26.29 -4.71 -37.61
N PRO A 743 -26.99 -3.93 -38.45
CA PRO A 743 -27.74 -2.73 -38.02
C PRO A 743 -28.87 -3.00 -37.01
N SER A 744 -29.41 -4.21 -36.99
CA SER A 744 -30.53 -4.62 -36.13
C SER A 744 -30.12 -5.11 -34.74
N THR A 745 -28.82 -5.32 -34.50
CA THR A 745 -28.28 -5.85 -33.24
C THR A 745 -28.47 -4.85 -32.10
N SER A 746 -28.91 -5.33 -30.95
CA SER A 746 -29.26 -4.52 -29.78
C SER A 746 -28.14 -4.54 -28.74
N PHE A 747 -27.92 -3.42 -28.05
CA PHE A 747 -26.93 -3.25 -26.98
C PHE A 747 -27.52 -2.48 -25.79
N PHE A 748 -26.87 -2.64 -24.64
CA PHE A 748 -27.22 -1.93 -23.40
C PHE A 748 -26.63 -0.51 -23.39
N PHE A 749 -27.45 0.50 -23.06
CA PHE A 749 -27.05 1.90 -22.99
C PHE A 749 -27.71 2.60 -21.80
N GLU A 750 -26.89 3.03 -20.85
CA GLU A 750 -27.35 3.88 -19.76
C GLU A 750 -27.03 5.34 -20.04
N TRP A 751 -28.03 6.21 -19.89
CA TRP A 751 -27.83 7.64 -20.09
C TRP A 751 -28.50 8.43 -18.96
N LYS A 752 -27.66 9.07 -18.13
CA LYS A 752 -28.06 9.88 -16.97
C LYS A 752 -28.97 9.11 -16.00
N GLY A 753 -28.55 7.90 -15.60
CA GLY A 753 -29.24 7.12 -14.57
C GLY A 753 -30.53 6.42 -15.04
N ARG A 754 -30.74 6.26 -16.35
CA ARG A 754 -31.84 5.47 -16.92
C ARG A 754 -31.31 4.41 -17.87
N GLU A 755 -31.67 3.16 -17.60
CA GLU A 755 -31.32 1.99 -18.43
C GLU A 755 -32.19 1.91 -19.68
N LEU A 756 -31.57 1.76 -20.85
CA LEU A 756 -32.25 1.66 -22.15
C LEU A 756 -31.60 0.59 -23.03
N THR A 757 -32.41 -0.08 -23.87
CA THR A 757 -31.92 -0.94 -24.95
C THR A 757 -31.99 -0.19 -26.29
N LYS A 758 -30.88 -0.15 -27.04
CA LYS A 758 -30.75 0.54 -28.35
C LYS A 758 -30.12 -0.38 -29.40
N LYS A 759 -30.20 -0.02 -30.69
CA LYS A 759 -29.68 -0.83 -31.82
C LYS A 759 -28.52 -0.15 -32.54
N CYS A 760 -27.62 -0.89 -33.17
CA CYS A 760 -26.47 -0.34 -33.90
C CYS A 760 -26.87 0.72 -34.94
N LEU A 761 -27.98 0.55 -35.66
CA LEU A 761 -28.48 1.57 -36.59
C LEU A 761 -28.83 2.90 -35.92
N TRP A 762 -29.34 2.88 -34.68
CA TRP A 762 -29.60 4.09 -33.90
C TRP A 762 -28.28 4.76 -33.49
N LEU A 763 -27.27 3.98 -33.11
CA LEU A 763 -25.94 4.48 -32.74
C LEU A 763 -25.20 5.11 -33.92
N GLY A 764 -25.32 4.52 -35.11
CA GLY A 764 -24.69 5.00 -36.33
C GLY A 764 -25.39 6.20 -37.00
N THR A 765 -26.70 6.38 -36.77
CA THR A 765 -27.49 7.39 -37.54
C THR A 765 -28.40 8.31 -36.72
N LYS A 766 -28.61 8.05 -35.42
CA LYS A 766 -29.59 8.77 -34.58
C LYS A 766 -29.11 9.14 -33.17
N ALA A 767 -27.90 8.73 -32.75
CA ALA A 767 -27.29 9.12 -31.48
C ALA A 767 -26.51 10.43 -31.60
N SER A 768 -26.51 11.27 -30.56
CA SER A 768 -25.57 12.42 -30.54
C SER A 768 -24.14 11.91 -30.46
N ILE A 769 -23.15 12.69 -30.90
CA ILE A 769 -21.72 12.30 -30.82
C ILE A 769 -21.33 11.96 -29.37
N GLU A 770 -21.88 12.70 -28.40
CA GLU A 770 -21.65 12.46 -26.98
C GLU A 770 -22.31 11.16 -26.49
N GLN A 771 -23.52 10.85 -26.94
CA GLN A 771 -24.17 9.55 -26.66
C GLN A 771 -23.47 8.40 -27.38
N LYS A 772 -22.94 8.64 -28.58
CA LYS A 772 -22.17 7.68 -29.34
C LYS A 772 -20.84 7.39 -28.65
N ASN A 773 -20.14 8.42 -28.19
CA ASN A 773 -18.90 8.29 -27.43
C ASN A 773 -19.15 7.63 -26.08
N VAL A 774 -20.22 7.98 -25.35
CA VAL A 774 -20.55 7.28 -24.10
C VAL A 774 -20.95 5.83 -24.37
N ALA A 775 -21.84 5.56 -25.33
CA ALA A 775 -22.22 4.18 -25.68
C ALA A 775 -21.02 3.33 -26.12
N CYS A 776 -20.08 3.90 -26.88
CA CYS A 776 -18.88 3.23 -27.38
C CYS A 776 -17.70 3.24 -26.39
N ALA A 777 -17.72 4.07 -25.33
CA ALA A 777 -16.68 4.15 -24.30
C ALA A 777 -17.06 3.42 -23.00
N LEU A 778 -18.30 2.91 -22.89
CA LEU A 778 -18.72 2.09 -21.77
C LEU A 778 -17.98 0.74 -21.82
N GLN A 779 -17.24 0.44 -20.75
CA GLN A 779 -16.58 -0.85 -20.49
C GLN A 779 -17.12 -1.52 -19.21
N ILE A 780 -18.43 -1.44 -18.98
CA ILE A 780 -19.07 -2.06 -17.81
C ILE A 780 -19.61 -3.44 -18.19
N ASN A 781 -19.40 -4.45 -17.34
CA ASN A 781 -20.07 -5.74 -17.46
C ASN A 781 -21.58 -5.60 -17.13
N SER A 782 -22.40 -5.80 -18.15
CA SER A 782 -23.82 -6.18 -18.19
C SER A 782 -24.62 -6.13 -16.88
N VAL A 783 -25.48 -5.11 -16.76
CA VAL A 783 -26.76 -5.27 -16.06
C VAL A 783 -27.74 -5.87 -17.10
N ASN A 784 -28.27 -7.07 -16.84
CA ASN A 784 -29.29 -7.81 -17.63
C ASN A 784 -28.85 -8.66 -18.87
N ASP A 785 -27.71 -9.35 -18.86
CA ASP A 785 -27.31 -10.34 -19.90
C ASP A 785 -27.24 -9.82 -21.36
N LEU A 786 -27.10 -8.50 -21.59
CA LEU A 786 -26.95 -7.90 -22.92
C LEU A 786 -25.58 -7.21 -23.10
N PRO A 787 -24.93 -7.35 -24.28
CA PRO A 787 -23.58 -6.83 -24.52
C PRO A 787 -23.55 -5.30 -24.77
N VAL A 788 -22.38 -4.68 -24.53
CA VAL A 788 -22.13 -3.23 -24.70
C VAL A 788 -21.81 -2.85 -26.15
N ALA A 789 -22.03 -1.57 -26.50
CA ALA A 789 -22.06 -1.12 -27.90
C ALA A 789 -20.72 -1.27 -28.65
N SER A 790 -19.59 -1.09 -27.96
CA SER A 790 -18.23 -1.22 -28.51
C SER A 790 -17.89 -2.62 -29.00
N VAL A 791 -18.61 -3.64 -28.51
CA VAL A 791 -18.43 -5.05 -28.88
C VAL A 791 -19.34 -5.45 -30.03
N VAL A 792 -20.60 -5.02 -30.03
CA VAL A 792 -21.60 -5.47 -31.03
C VAL A 792 -21.83 -4.51 -32.19
N CYS A 793 -21.34 -3.27 -32.12
CA CYS A 793 -21.35 -2.29 -33.20
C CYS A 793 -19.92 -1.78 -33.53
N PRO A 794 -18.96 -2.67 -33.88
CA PRO A 794 -17.54 -2.33 -33.93
C PRO A 794 -17.13 -1.40 -35.08
N GLU A 795 -17.90 -1.35 -36.18
CA GLU A 795 -17.66 -0.35 -37.24
C GLU A 795 -18.16 1.02 -36.80
N THR A 796 -19.35 1.10 -36.20
CA THR A 796 -19.94 2.34 -35.72
C THR A 796 -19.11 2.93 -34.57
N CYS A 797 -18.50 2.11 -33.72
CA CYS A 797 -17.65 2.53 -32.60
C CYS A 797 -16.15 2.67 -32.94
N ASP A 798 -15.76 2.53 -34.21
CA ASP A 798 -14.36 2.63 -34.68
C ASP A 798 -13.37 1.69 -33.94
N THR A 799 -13.83 0.51 -33.49
CA THR A 799 -13.00 -0.49 -32.79
C THR A 799 -12.39 -1.53 -33.73
N CYS A 800 -12.59 -1.40 -35.04
CA CYS A 800 -11.98 -2.29 -36.04
C CYS A 800 -10.46 -2.06 -36.17
N PRO A 801 -9.62 -3.13 -36.27
CA PRO A 801 -8.17 -2.99 -36.43
C PRO A 801 -7.77 -2.37 -37.79
N LYS A 802 -6.95 -1.32 -37.79
CA LYS A 802 -6.38 -0.73 -39.02
C LYS A 802 -4.98 -1.29 -39.30
N GLY A 803 -4.80 -1.95 -40.45
CA GLY A 803 -3.50 -2.43 -40.95
C GLY A 803 -2.64 -1.35 -41.63
N PRO A 804 -1.37 -1.63 -41.96
CA PRO A 804 -0.39 -0.59 -42.33
C PRO A 804 -0.38 -0.30 -43.85
N SER A 805 -0.32 0.99 -44.24
CA SER A 805 0.10 1.40 -45.59
C SER A 805 0.67 2.83 -45.64
N SER A 806 1.72 2.95 -46.46
CA SER A 806 2.70 4.00 -46.84
C SER A 806 2.31 5.49 -47.04
N GLN A 807 3.32 6.35 -46.78
CA GLN A 807 3.48 7.84 -46.91
C GLN A 807 3.49 8.40 -48.38
N PRO A 808 3.37 9.75 -48.64
CA PRO A 808 4.45 10.76 -48.41
C PRO A 808 4.01 12.22 -48.01
N SER A 809 5.00 13.04 -47.60
CA SER A 809 4.96 14.42 -47.02
C SER A 809 4.91 15.57 -48.07
N PRO A 810 4.55 16.85 -47.73
CA PRO A 810 5.49 17.81 -47.11
C PRO A 810 4.94 18.75 -46.00
N SER A 811 5.87 19.19 -45.14
CA SER A 811 5.86 20.18 -44.02
C SER A 811 5.26 21.57 -44.37
N PRO A 812 4.89 22.50 -43.42
CA PRO A 812 5.67 22.83 -42.20
C PRO A 812 4.93 23.35 -40.93
N THR A 813 5.74 23.49 -39.86
CA THR A 813 5.69 24.48 -38.75
C THR A 813 4.92 24.17 -37.45
N ASN A 814 5.73 23.92 -36.41
CA ASN A 814 5.68 24.46 -35.03
C ASN A 814 4.60 24.06 -34.00
N SER A 815 5.09 23.40 -32.93
CA SER A 815 4.97 23.73 -31.50
C SER A 815 3.64 24.28 -30.93
N PHE A 816 3.11 23.63 -29.87
CA PHE A 816 3.09 24.12 -28.47
C PHE A 816 2.01 23.41 -27.62
N ALA A 817 2.22 23.51 -26.30
CA ALA A 817 1.39 23.05 -25.19
C ALA A 817 -0.03 23.72 -25.15
N PRO A 818 -0.91 23.37 -24.19
CA PRO A 818 -2.36 23.55 -24.30
C PRO A 818 -2.79 25.02 -24.13
N SER A 819 -3.66 25.50 -25.01
CA SER A 819 -4.29 26.82 -24.90
C SER A 819 -5.75 26.68 -24.43
N VAL A 820 -6.08 27.41 -23.37
CA VAL A 820 -7.45 27.68 -22.93
C VAL A 820 -8.01 28.78 -23.82
N LEU A 821 -8.61 28.44 -24.97
CA LEU A 821 -9.52 29.31 -25.76
C LEU A 821 -10.11 28.52 -26.93
N GLY A 822 -11.39 28.18 -26.82
CA GLY A 822 -12.10 27.37 -27.81
C GLY A 822 -12.39 28.12 -29.12
N ASP A 823 -12.14 27.46 -30.24
CA ASP A 823 -12.40 27.91 -31.61
C ASP A 823 -13.84 28.46 -31.78
N CYS A 824 -13.98 29.71 -32.25
CA CYS A 824 -15.27 30.42 -32.39
C CYS A 824 -15.97 30.07 -33.72
N SER A 825 -16.12 28.78 -34.02
CA SER A 825 -16.83 28.31 -35.21
C SER A 825 -18.32 28.01 -34.91
N GLN A 826 -19.23 28.69 -35.62
CA GLN A 826 -20.68 28.47 -35.51
C GLN A 826 -21.22 27.79 -36.77
N ASN A 827 -21.79 26.59 -36.61
CA ASN A 827 -22.56 25.96 -37.68
C ASN A 827 -23.99 26.55 -37.73
N GLY A 828 -24.35 27.15 -38.87
CA GLY A 828 -25.64 27.79 -39.07
C GLY A 828 -26.87 26.87 -38.89
N SER A 829 -26.71 25.56 -39.03
CA SER A 829 -27.82 24.60 -38.90
C SER A 829 -28.03 24.11 -37.45
N SER A 830 -27.11 24.43 -36.53
CA SER A 830 -27.20 24.05 -35.12
C SER A 830 -28.49 24.56 -34.50
N ARG A 831 -29.21 23.72 -33.73
CA ARG A 831 -30.51 24.09 -33.17
C ARG A 831 -30.41 24.42 -31.69
N TYR A 832 -31.02 25.53 -31.30
CA TYR A 832 -31.12 25.97 -29.91
C TYR A 832 -32.57 25.91 -29.43
N LEU A 833 -32.74 25.83 -28.11
CA LEU A 833 -34.06 25.84 -27.47
C LEU A 833 -34.62 27.26 -27.48
N HIS A 834 -35.67 27.47 -28.27
CA HIS A 834 -36.22 28.81 -28.48
C HIS A 834 -37.16 29.24 -27.35
N PHE A 835 -38.05 28.33 -26.90
CA PHE A 835 -38.83 28.50 -25.68
C PHE A 835 -39.47 27.18 -25.25
N VAL A 836 -39.88 27.13 -23.99
CA VAL A 836 -40.68 26.04 -23.41
C VAL A 836 -42.08 26.57 -23.14
N ASN A 837 -43.11 25.84 -23.57
CA ASN A 837 -44.49 26.20 -23.28
C ASN A 837 -44.77 25.95 -21.79
N SER A 838 -45.11 27.01 -21.06
CA SER A 838 -45.31 26.98 -19.60
C SER A 838 -46.46 26.08 -19.15
N ASN A 839 -47.43 25.79 -20.02
CA ASN A 839 -48.66 25.09 -19.62
C ASN A 839 -48.55 23.56 -19.76
N ASN A 840 -47.66 23.07 -20.62
CA ASN A 840 -47.50 21.63 -20.87
C ASN A 840 -46.05 21.17 -21.01
N GLY A 841 -45.08 22.07 -20.84
CA GLY A 841 -43.65 21.74 -20.90
C GLY A 841 -43.10 21.47 -22.31
N ASN A 842 -43.90 21.63 -23.38
CA ASN A 842 -43.41 21.33 -24.72
C ASN A 842 -42.32 22.30 -25.17
N LYS A 843 -41.19 21.75 -25.61
CA LYS A 843 -39.99 22.49 -26.05
C LYS A 843 -40.05 22.80 -27.56
N SER A 844 -39.87 24.07 -27.94
CA SER A 844 -39.78 24.53 -29.34
C SER A 844 -38.34 24.84 -29.72
N TRP A 845 -37.84 24.30 -30.83
CA TRP A 845 -36.43 24.39 -31.26
C TRP A 845 -36.27 25.13 -32.60
N LYS A 846 -35.24 25.97 -32.75
CA LYS A 846 -34.92 26.71 -33.99
C LYS A 846 -33.43 26.64 -34.32
N ALA A 847 -33.05 26.83 -35.59
CA ALA A 847 -31.65 26.80 -36.01
C ALA A 847 -30.94 28.14 -35.80
N CYS A 848 -29.61 28.14 -35.66
CA CYS A 848 -28.80 29.35 -35.51
C CYS A 848 -28.92 30.27 -36.74
N ASN A 849 -29.12 29.72 -37.94
CA ASN A 849 -29.43 30.49 -39.15
C ASN A 849 -30.79 31.19 -39.05
N ASP A 850 -31.79 30.53 -38.46
CA ASP A 850 -33.09 31.17 -38.20
C ASP A 850 -32.95 32.32 -37.20
N LEU A 851 -32.04 32.19 -36.22
CA LEU A 851 -31.74 33.22 -35.23
C LEU A 851 -30.99 34.40 -35.84
N SER A 852 -29.94 34.14 -36.63
CA SER A 852 -29.17 35.15 -37.36
C SER A 852 -30.04 35.94 -38.36
N ALA A 853 -31.11 35.33 -38.87
CA ALA A 853 -32.09 35.97 -39.74
C ALA A 853 -33.16 36.80 -39.00
N MET A 854 -33.18 36.82 -37.65
CA MET A 854 -34.13 37.61 -36.87
C MET A 854 -33.66 39.05 -36.67
N LYS A 855 -34.58 39.95 -36.31
CA LYS A 855 -34.23 41.32 -35.91
C LYS A 855 -33.38 41.29 -34.63
N GLN A 856 -32.32 42.09 -34.59
CA GLN A 856 -31.34 42.13 -33.49
C GLN A 856 -31.92 42.23 -32.08
N ARG A 857 -33.02 42.97 -31.90
CA ARG A 857 -33.71 43.07 -30.60
C ARG A 857 -34.24 41.71 -30.10
N LYS A 858 -34.69 40.86 -31.03
CA LYS A 858 -35.20 39.52 -30.73
C LYS A 858 -34.06 38.53 -30.51
N ILE A 859 -32.96 38.68 -31.26
CA ILE A 859 -31.72 37.90 -31.04
C ILE A 859 -31.22 38.10 -29.61
N LYS A 860 -31.02 39.35 -29.17
CA LYS A 860 -30.56 39.65 -27.80
C LYS A 860 -31.49 39.06 -26.73
N SER A 861 -32.80 39.16 -26.91
CA SER A 861 -33.77 38.60 -25.96
C SER A 861 -33.72 37.06 -25.91
N ILE A 862 -33.45 36.39 -27.03
CA ILE A 862 -33.36 34.93 -27.09
C ILE A 862 -32.01 34.46 -26.53
N CYS A 863 -30.92 35.14 -26.85
CA CYS A 863 -29.57 34.82 -26.36
C CYS A 863 -29.43 35.06 -24.85
N ALA A 864 -30.21 35.97 -24.28
CA ALA A 864 -30.22 36.23 -22.84
C ALA A 864 -31.10 35.27 -22.03
N ARG A 865 -31.85 34.36 -22.68
CA ARG A 865 -32.67 33.37 -21.96
C ARG A 865 -31.77 32.30 -21.36
N ASP A 866 -32.14 31.90 -20.16
CA ASP A 866 -31.44 30.85 -19.42
C ASP A 866 -32.41 29.76 -19.00
N TYR A 867 -32.11 28.53 -19.39
CA TYR A 867 -32.86 27.34 -19.02
C TYR A 867 -31.99 26.38 -18.19
N ASN A 868 -30.73 26.74 -17.91
CA ASN A 868 -29.72 25.93 -17.21
C ASN A 868 -29.58 24.50 -17.75
N ASP A 869 -29.78 24.29 -19.05
CA ASP A 869 -29.66 22.97 -19.68
C ASP A 869 -28.62 22.89 -20.80
N GLY A 870 -27.90 23.98 -21.04
CA GLY A 870 -26.80 24.08 -22.01
C GLY A 870 -27.26 24.22 -23.46
N ASN A 871 -28.58 24.21 -23.72
CA ASN A 871 -29.15 24.32 -25.06
C ASN A 871 -29.61 25.74 -25.43
N GLU A 872 -29.24 26.73 -24.62
CA GLU A 872 -29.55 28.13 -24.84
C GLU A 872 -28.78 28.67 -26.06
N ALA A 873 -29.38 29.65 -26.72
CA ALA A 873 -28.79 30.25 -27.91
C ALA A 873 -27.40 30.86 -27.66
N LYS A 874 -27.13 31.41 -26.46
CA LYS A 874 -25.81 31.99 -26.11
C LYS A 874 -24.66 30.99 -26.16
N TYR A 875 -24.93 29.69 -25.99
CA TYR A 875 -23.90 28.66 -25.96
C TYR A 875 -23.73 27.95 -27.29
N LEU A 876 -24.83 27.77 -28.03
CA LEU A 876 -24.86 27.02 -29.29
C LEU A 876 -24.77 27.92 -30.54
N CYS A 877 -25.18 29.18 -30.45
CA CYS A 877 -25.15 30.18 -31.53
C CYS A 877 -24.28 31.38 -31.12
N ARG A 878 -23.04 31.12 -30.67
CA ARG A 878 -22.12 32.11 -30.08
C ARG A 878 -21.83 33.31 -30.98
N VAL A 879 -21.75 33.11 -32.30
CA VAL A 879 -21.55 34.18 -33.28
C VAL A 879 -22.82 35.00 -33.47
N ALA A 880 -23.99 34.35 -33.60
CA ALA A 880 -25.28 35.05 -33.71
C ALA A 880 -25.63 35.83 -32.44
N CYS A 881 -25.18 35.34 -31.28
CA CYS A 881 -25.39 35.96 -29.97
C CYS A 881 -24.31 36.97 -29.57
N GLY A 882 -23.25 37.13 -30.37
CA GLY A 882 -22.20 38.13 -30.15
C GLY A 882 -21.32 37.88 -28.92
N THR A 883 -21.14 36.61 -28.53
CA THR A 883 -20.38 36.21 -27.33
C THR A 883 -18.96 35.72 -27.64
N CYS A 884 -18.42 36.04 -28.83
CA CYS A 884 -17.01 35.84 -29.17
C CYS A 884 -16.25 37.18 -28.95
N PRO A 885 -15.10 37.20 -28.25
CA PRO A 885 -14.32 38.41 -27.98
C PRO A 885 -13.62 38.93 -29.25
N SER A 886 -13.27 40.23 -29.26
CA SER A 886 -12.64 40.87 -30.43
C SER A 886 -11.12 40.76 -30.42
N GLU A 887 -10.51 40.79 -31.60
CA GLU A 887 -9.05 40.70 -31.83
C GLU A 887 -8.22 41.77 -31.09
N CYS A 888 -8.86 42.88 -30.69
CA CYS A 888 -8.22 43.96 -29.95
C CYS A 888 -8.09 43.67 -28.44
N GLU A 889 -9.02 42.91 -27.86
CA GLU A 889 -9.02 42.55 -26.43
C GLU A 889 -7.95 41.50 -26.11
N LEU A 890 -7.65 40.62 -27.08
CA LEU A 890 -6.62 39.59 -26.93
C LEU A 890 -5.20 40.18 -26.82
N ARG A 891 -4.92 41.30 -27.50
CA ARG A 891 -3.61 41.96 -27.48
C ARG A 891 -3.30 42.75 -26.21
N VAL A 892 -4.32 43.19 -25.48
CA VAL A 892 -4.13 43.93 -24.22
C VAL A 892 -3.64 42.99 -23.12
N MET A 893 -4.15 41.76 -23.07
CA MET A 893 -3.76 40.77 -22.06
C MET A 893 -2.32 40.29 -22.25
N GLU A 894 -1.85 40.08 -23.49
CA GLU A 894 -0.44 39.71 -23.76
C GLU A 894 0.56 40.80 -23.36
N LEU A 895 0.17 42.08 -23.45
CA LEU A 895 1.03 43.21 -23.05
C LEU A 895 1.15 43.36 -21.54
N GLU A 896 0.13 42.96 -20.78
CA GLU A 896 0.15 43.01 -19.31
C GLU A 896 1.05 41.90 -18.72
N GLU A 897 1.04 40.72 -19.32
CA GLU A 897 1.88 39.58 -18.90
C GLU A 897 3.37 39.84 -19.17
N LEU A 898 3.70 40.45 -20.32
CA LEU A 898 5.09 40.80 -20.66
C LEU A 898 5.67 41.90 -19.75
N ASN A 899 4.82 42.83 -19.28
CA ASN A 899 5.27 43.87 -18.35
C ASN A 899 5.53 43.33 -16.94
N ALA A 900 4.82 42.28 -16.51
CA ALA A 900 5.04 41.66 -15.21
C ALA A 900 6.38 40.92 -15.15
N ASP A 901 6.70 40.14 -16.18
CA ASP A 901 7.96 39.38 -16.30
C ASP A 901 9.19 40.31 -16.40
N LEU A 902 9.03 41.47 -17.07
CA LEU A 902 10.10 42.47 -17.16
C LEU A 902 10.37 43.16 -15.81
N GLN A 903 9.34 43.36 -15.00
CA GLN A 903 9.48 44.00 -13.68
C GLN A 903 10.16 43.06 -12.68
N GLU A 904 9.82 41.77 -12.69
CA GLU A 904 10.46 40.76 -11.85
C GLU A 904 11.98 40.66 -12.13
N ARG A 905 12.36 40.71 -13.42
CA ARG A 905 13.78 40.71 -13.82
C ARG A 905 14.56 41.97 -13.41
N ILE A 906 13.89 43.13 -13.35
CA ILE A 906 14.52 44.36 -12.87
C ILE A 906 14.74 44.28 -11.36
N ASP A 907 13.74 43.79 -10.63
CA ASP A 907 13.81 43.64 -9.17
C ASP A 907 14.90 42.63 -8.73
N ASP A 908 15.15 41.60 -9.54
CA ASP A 908 16.24 40.64 -9.29
C ASP A 908 17.63 41.23 -9.61
N LEU A 909 17.75 42.02 -10.67
CA LEU A 909 19.01 42.70 -11.00
C LEU A 909 19.37 43.78 -9.95
N GLU A 910 18.38 44.45 -9.37
CA GLU A 910 18.61 45.42 -8.29
C GLU A 910 19.01 44.76 -6.96
N LYS A 911 18.68 43.48 -6.74
CA LYS A 911 19.15 42.71 -5.57
C LYS A 911 20.57 42.16 -5.73
N GLU A 912 21.04 42.00 -6.96
CA GLU A 912 22.40 41.53 -7.25
C GLU A 912 23.46 42.65 -7.27
N MET A 913 23.03 43.92 -7.38
CA MET A 913 23.89 45.11 -7.28
C MET A 913 24.01 45.62 -5.84
#